data_AF-A0AAV1JN23-F1
#
_entry.id   AF-A0AAV1JN23-F1
#
_cell.length_a   1.000
_cell.length_b   1.000
_cell.length_c   1.000
_cell.angle_alpha   90.00
_cell.angle_beta   90.00
_cell.angle_gamma   90.00
#
_symmetry.space_group_name_H-M   'P 1'
#
loop_
_entity.id
_entity.type
_entity.pdbx_description
1 polymer ?
#
loop_
_entity_poly.entity_id
_entity_poly.type
_entity_poly.pdbx_seq_one_letter_code
_entity_poly.pdbx_strand_id
1 'polypeptide(L)'
;MWGTKKTLFTFKHLLIFVGNPDLMIRQGSIDDINAQQFLKIANYEDTVRQLDIYYAIVKRQLLRFQSPITGLFPVLSSDLHTASVRDSIYCASAVWGLYQAYRRIDDDRGKSHELGQSTVKCMRGILECWIKQASRVEAFKTRQSAAHALHVKFHLTTGEPVLDDSEYHHLQIDVVSLYLLFLVQMITSGLQIIYTQDEVAFVQNLVYYVERAYRTPDYGMWERGSKYNDGTPEIHASSIGMAKAALEAINGCNLFGDKGASWSVVYVDIDAHNRNRSIFETMLPRESSSKGVDAALLPTISFPAFATHEDLLVQLTKTNLLNRLKGKYGFKRFSRDGYKCALEDPNRRYYNEGELKEFDGIESEWPLFYVMMIIDGVFRTLPEQVEEYQKLLKSRIYMDEYGDPVIPWYYYVPREGIENERSEPYSVRRLPANTGGLFLWAQSLFVLAQLLTGGLLHVNELDPIRRYLPSYNRPRRAGRYSAFQGIATDLVVQVVLIAESMRLQAMMGTYGIQTQTPHEVEPVQVCSSTQLVHVYRELGVCNKLKLTGRPIRPVGSLGTSKIYRVCGMTVLCYPLIFEVSEFYLYRDMALLIDDIKTELQFVGKYWRLSGRPTVCLLVREEHMRDPHFKQMLDLFAMLKKGHCDGVKVRLGRLQNLISSSCIEHLDFMSQGEFPSEMFTQFKQLQHDYIGYQSLTDVPRTLTYREQDLNYESFKHRPTSDVVDALRSTENIFAQSQLWGILMDREGPMYEVNGVSALESLKSLYHSAGVLRHWRAVRYCSSLLNHTVDSISPFITTVLVNGKQLTVGVIGQKETVFDKPMTPGEIQSVMYSTIQPYDVIGAVLQQEIVLYCGRLIGTNPDMFRGILKIRVGWVLEAIRIYLELFPSEKKADATLESLSPYKLRTLLQRVLTVSDWAEERGLSPLQRRQLEGCLCRVPKHFYVQVWDILLRTPQGIIVQGHAIPAQPTLVNMSRSELSFALLVEEALVRISSAGRRQLCVELLCILATILRRNPELYLQQPLDLDKLLDDAHSTYAKDSGKPLSDCSLAGAAATVTLGYLARAVVNSVLQAAAAPHLAAAAPTDHESCLIA
;
A
#
# COMPACT_ATOMS: atom_id res chain seq x y z
N MET A 1 -7.63 -66.02 -1.64
CA MET A 1 -7.91 -67.11 -2.59
C MET A 1 -7.59 -66.60 -3.99
N TRP A 2 -6.86 -67.43 -4.72
CA TRP A 2 -6.38 -67.35 -6.09
C TRP A 2 -6.96 -66.27 -7.03
N GLY A 3 -6.04 -65.52 -7.63
CA GLY A 3 -5.71 -65.73 -9.05
C GLY A 3 -6.42 -64.83 -10.04
N THR A 4 -5.71 -63.86 -10.63
CA THR A 4 -4.99 -64.01 -11.91
C THR A 4 -5.93 -64.30 -13.07
N LYS A 5 -5.96 -63.53 -14.16
CA LYS A 5 -4.89 -63.31 -15.15
C LYS A 5 -5.66 -62.74 -16.37
N LYS A 6 -5.11 -62.04 -17.36
CA LYS A 6 -3.87 -62.21 -18.10
C LYS A 6 -3.81 -60.95 -19.01
N THR A 7 -2.77 -60.12 -18.97
CA THR A 7 -1.56 -60.19 -19.85
C THR A 7 -1.86 -59.81 -21.31
N LEU A 8 -0.97 -59.28 -22.13
CA LEU A 8 0.50 -59.26 -22.27
C LEU A 8 0.63 -58.43 -23.59
N PHE A 9 1.45 -57.40 -23.80
CA PHE A 9 2.92 -57.37 -23.92
C PHE A 9 3.25 -56.56 -25.18
N THR A 10 4.37 -55.91 -25.45
CA THR A 10 5.69 -55.57 -24.84
C THR A 10 6.50 -55.02 -26.04
N PHE A 11 7.61 -54.28 -25.97
CA PHE A 11 8.96 -54.63 -25.47
C PHE A 11 9.88 -53.53 -26.08
N LYS A 12 10.81 -52.83 -25.41
CA LYS A 12 12.22 -53.13 -25.03
C LYS A 12 12.95 -51.76 -25.03
N HIS A 13 14.00 -51.42 -24.27
CA HIS A 13 14.96 -52.06 -23.35
C HIS A 13 15.67 -50.92 -22.55
N LEU A 14 15.88 -51.02 -21.21
CA LEU A 14 17.09 -51.48 -20.44
C LEU A 14 18.26 -50.45 -20.44
N LEU A 15 18.98 -50.10 -19.36
CA LEU A 15 19.58 -50.86 -18.24
C LEU A 15 19.81 -49.99 -16.97
N ILE A 16 19.44 -50.45 -15.75
CA ILE A 16 20.24 -51.06 -14.64
C ILE A 16 21.12 -50.08 -13.80
N PHE A 17 20.78 -49.83 -12.52
CA PHE A 17 21.46 -50.38 -11.32
C PHE A 17 20.74 -50.02 -9.99
N VAL A 18 20.22 -51.07 -9.35
CA VAL A 18 20.16 -51.43 -7.90
C VAL A 18 20.00 -50.32 -6.85
N GLY A 19 18.92 -50.42 -6.08
CA GLY A 19 18.70 -49.63 -4.87
C GLY A 19 19.17 -50.31 -3.58
N ASN A 20 19.08 -49.55 -2.48
CA ASN A 20 18.67 -50.07 -1.18
C ASN A 20 18.03 -48.93 -0.34
N PRO A 21 16.95 -49.20 0.43
CA PRO A 21 16.31 -48.25 1.33
C PRO A 21 16.92 -48.34 2.75
N ASP A 22 16.47 -47.42 3.62
CA ASP A 22 16.80 -47.24 5.04
C ASP A 22 18.06 -46.44 5.39
N LEU A 23 17.85 -45.17 5.74
CA LEU A 23 18.71 -44.40 6.64
C LEU A 23 17.83 -43.42 7.45
N MET A 24 17.27 -43.92 8.55
CA MET A 24 16.94 -43.07 9.69
C MET A 24 18.26 -42.60 10.31
N ILE A 25 18.64 -41.35 10.06
CA ILE A 25 19.80 -40.72 10.70
C ILE A 25 19.36 -40.27 12.10
N ARG A 26 19.90 -40.97 13.12
CA ARG A 26 19.82 -40.61 14.54
C ARG A 26 20.53 -39.27 14.79
N GLN A 27 19.92 -38.46 15.66
CA GLN A 27 20.48 -37.24 16.26
C GLN A 27 21.87 -37.48 16.86
N GLY A 28 22.82 -36.62 16.52
CA GLY A 28 24.16 -36.58 17.11
C GLY A 28 24.12 -36.25 18.60
N SER A 29 24.94 -36.96 19.37
CA SER A 29 25.11 -36.84 20.82
C SER A 29 25.72 -35.51 21.24
N ILE A 30 25.36 -35.08 22.45
CA ILE A 30 25.88 -33.93 23.22
C ILE A 30 27.40 -33.99 23.46
N ASP A 31 28.06 -35.12 23.16
CA ASP A 31 29.48 -35.33 23.41
C ASP A 31 30.43 -34.71 22.36
N ASP A 32 29.96 -34.36 21.16
CA ASP A 32 30.79 -33.64 20.15
C ASP A 32 31.03 -32.16 20.50
N ILE A 33 30.24 -31.62 21.43
CA ILE A 33 30.35 -30.22 21.89
C ILE A 33 31.60 -30.05 22.78
N ASN A 34 32.02 -31.09 23.48
CA ASN A 34 33.22 -31.05 24.33
C ASN A 34 34.52 -31.23 23.54
N ALA A 35 34.50 -31.88 22.38
CA ALA A 35 35.67 -32.01 21.51
C ALA A 35 36.02 -30.70 20.76
N GLN A 36 35.02 -29.87 20.41
CA GLN A 36 35.24 -28.55 19.80
C GLN A 36 35.80 -27.50 20.77
N GLN A 37 35.79 -27.76 22.08
CA GLN A 37 36.31 -26.84 23.09
C GLN A 37 37.83 -26.93 23.25
N PHE A 38 38.46 -28.06 22.87
CA PHE A 38 39.91 -28.29 23.01
C PHE A 38 40.76 -27.82 21.81
N LEU A 39 40.16 -27.56 20.64
CA LEU A 39 40.85 -27.04 19.45
C LEU A 39 40.94 -25.49 19.38
N LYS A 40 40.40 -24.77 20.37
CA LYS A 40 40.28 -23.30 20.37
C LYS A 40 41.52 -22.52 20.78
N ILE A 41 42.57 -23.17 21.30
CA ILE A 41 43.73 -22.46 21.87
C ILE A 41 44.69 -21.94 20.76
N ALA A 42 44.67 -22.53 19.56
CA ALA A 42 45.48 -22.08 18.44
C ALA A 42 44.92 -20.84 17.68
N ASN A 43 43.69 -20.39 17.99
CA ASN A 43 42.94 -19.45 17.13
C ASN A 43 42.63 -18.08 17.78
N TYR A 44 42.89 -17.92 19.08
CA TYR A 44 42.56 -16.69 19.81
C TYR A 44 43.42 -15.51 19.37
N GLU A 45 44.74 -15.68 19.36
CA GLU A 45 45.68 -14.62 18.98
C GLU A 45 45.50 -14.17 17.52
N ASP A 46 45.23 -15.11 16.61
CA ASP A 46 44.94 -14.80 15.20
C ASP A 46 43.62 -14.05 15.03
N THR A 47 42.58 -14.42 15.77
CA THR A 47 41.30 -13.70 15.78
C THR A 47 41.49 -12.27 16.29
N VAL A 48 42.22 -12.09 17.40
CA VAL A 48 42.54 -10.76 17.95
C VAL A 48 43.34 -9.94 16.93
N ARG A 49 44.35 -10.54 16.30
CA ARG A 49 45.16 -9.87 15.27
C ARG A 49 44.31 -9.42 14.08
N GLN A 50 43.39 -10.26 13.61
CA GLN A 50 42.48 -9.90 12.52
C GLN A 50 41.51 -8.77 12.91
N LEU A 51 40.92 -8.84 14.11
CA LEU A 51 40.07 -7.77 14.63
C LEU A 51 40.84 -6.44 14.74
N ASP A 52 42.11 -6.49 15.16
CA ASP A 52 42.97 -5.31 15.30
C ASP A 52 43.26 -4.62 13.96
N ILE A 53 43.32 -5.37 12.86
CA ILE A 53 43.39 -4.81 11.51
C ILE A 53 42.11 -4.01 11.21
N TYR A 54 40.94 -4.60 11.44
CA TYR A 54 39.65 -3.92 11.21
C TYR A 54 39.44 -2.74 12.16
N TYR A 55 39.92 -2.83 13.40
CA TYR A 55 39.93 -1.71 14.33
C TYR A 55 40.75 -0.55 13.81
N ALA A 56 41.94 -0.81 13.26
CA ALA A 56 42.77 0.21 12.66
C ALA A 56 42.10 0.84 11.42
N ILE A 57 41.46 0.04 10.56
CA ILE A 57 40.67 0.51 9.41
C ILE A 57 39.51 1.39 9.89
N VAL A 58 38.70 0.93 10.85
CA VAL A 58 37.55 1.69 11.38
C VAL A 58 38.02 3.00 12.01
N LYS A 59 39.15 3.02 12.73
CA LYS A 59 39.72 4.24 13.30
C LYS A 59 40.16 5.24 12.22
N ARG A 60 40.84 4.78 11.16
CA ARG A 60 41.37 5.64 10.09
C ARG A 60 40.30 6.12 9.11
N GLN A 61 39.40 5.23 8.69
CA GLN A 61 38.46 5.45 7.60
C GLN A 61 37.04 5.86 8.06
N LEU A 62 36.63 5.55 9.30
CA LEU A 62 35.32 5.92 9.82
C LEU A 62 35.41 6.89 11.00
N LEU A 63 35.91 6.43 12.16
CA LEU A 63 35.83 7.18 13.43
C LEU A 63 36.58 8.51 13.41
N ARG A 64 37.63 8.66 12.59
CA ARG A 64 38.30 9.94 12.36
C ARG A 64 37.35 11.04 11.86
N PHE A 65 36.28 10.66 11.14
CA PHE A 65 35.29 11.57 10.58
C PHE A 65 34.02 11.68 11.42
N GLN A 66 33.98 11.01 12.59
CA GLN A 66 32.88 11.18 13.53
C GLN A 66 32.96 12.55 14.19
N SER A 67 31.86 13.30 14.20
CA SER A 67 31.82 14.58 14.91
C SER A 67 32.08 14.39 16.41
N PRO A 68 33.02 15.13 17.01
CA PRO A 68 33.27 15.07 18.44
C PRO A 68 32.15 15.71 19.27
N ILE A 69 31.24 16.47 18.66
CA ILE A 69 30.12 17.11 19.37
C ILE A 69 28.87 16.26 19.20
N THR A 70 28.38 16.13 17.97
CA THR A 70 27.12 15.45 17.68
C THR A 70 27.27 13.95 17.51
N GLY A 71 28.47 13.43 17.23
CA GLY A 71 28.65 12.00 16.91
C GLY A 71 28.21 11.60 15.50
N LEU A 72 27.70 12.53 14.69
CA LEU A 72 27.24 12.30 13.33
C LEU A 72 28.40 12.18 12.32
N PHE A 73 28.10 11.66 11.12
CA PHE A 73 29.03 11.49 10.01
C PHE A 73 28.53 12.18 8.73
N PRO A 74 29.43 12.69 7.88
CA PRO A 74 29.09 13.19 6.55
C PRO A 74 28.82 12.05 5.55
N VAL A 75 28.35 12.40 4.34
CA VAL A 75 28.24 11.43 3.21
C VAL A 75 29.63 11.04 2.69
N LEU A 76 30.44 12.06 2.45
CA LEU A 76 31.81 11.95 1.97
C LEU A 76 32.76 12.45 3.05
N SER A 77 33.91 11.79 3.21
CA SER A 77 34.88 12.15 4.25
C SER A 77 35.53 13.53 4.08
N SER A 78 35.33 14.20 2.94
CA SER A 78 35.80 15.57 2.70
C SER A 78 34.84 16.66 3.19
N ASP A 79 33.57 16.32 3.49
CA ASP A 79 32.60 17.29 3.97
C ASP A 79 32.80 17.53 5.47
N LEU A 80 33.12 18.78 5.81
CA LEU A 80 33.43 19.21 7.18
C LEU A 80 32.24 19.89 7.88
N HIS A 81 31.14 20.14 7.17
CA HIS A 81 30.02 20.92 7.66
C HIS A 81 28.73 20.12 7.75
N THR A 82 28.42 19.27 6.78
CA THR A 82 27.10 18.64 6.68
C THR A 82 27.15 17.15 7.00
N ALA A 83 26.39 16.76 8.02
CA ALA A 83 26.12 15.38 8.38
C ALA A 83 24.90 14.84 7.63
N SER A 84 24.88 13.52 7.43
CA SER A 84 23.76 12.78 6.86
C SER A 84 23.30 11.69 7.82
N VAL A 85 22.00 11.66 8.15
CA VAL A 85 21.46 10.68 9.11
C VAL A 85 21.63 9.24 8.60
N ARG A 86 21.33 8.98 7.31
CA ARG A 86 21.45 7.64 6.71
C ARG A 86 22.87 7.10 6.81
N ASP A 87 23.84 7.90 6.35
CA ASP A 87 25.25 7.54 6.36
C ASP A 87 25.75 7.38 7.80
N SER A 88 25.32 8.25 8.72
CA SER A 88 25.62 8.14 10.15
C SER A 88 25.15 6.83 10.77
N ILE A 89 23.95 6.34 10.41
CA ILE A 89 23.44 5.05 10.88
C ILE A 89 24.28 3.89 10.34
N TYR A 90 24.66 3.91 9.06
CA TYR A 90 25.52 2.87 8.50
C TYR A 90 26.92 2.88 9.11
N CYS A 91 27.52 4.06 9.32
CA CYS A 91 28.78 4.18 10.05
C CYS A 91 28.67 3.62 11.48
N ALA A 92 27.62 3.99 12.21
CA ALA A 92 27.33 3.43 13.53
C ALA A 92 27.15 1.90 13.46
N SER A 93 26.50 1.37 12.43
CA SER A 93 26.32 -0.08 12.25
C SER A 93 27.63 -0.83 12.06
N ALA A 94 28.61 -0.25 11.35
CA ALA A 94 29.91 -0.86 11.13
C ALA A 94 30.77 -0.86 12.39
N VAL A 95 30.79 0.27 13.11
CA VAL A 95 31.45 0.41 14.42
C VAL A 95 30.82 -0.56 15.43
N TRP A 96 29.49 -0.66 15.44
CA TRP A 96 28.74 -1.59 16.27
C TRP A 96 29.01 -3.07 15.91
N GLY A 97 29.10 -3.39 14.62
CA GLY A 97 29.45 -4.75 14.17
C GLY A 97 30.84 -5.17 14.67
N LEU A 98 31.81 -4.27 14.62
CA LEU A 98 33.14 -4.52 15.20
C LEU A 98 33.09 -4.61 16.73
N TYR A 99 32.30 -3.77 17.39
CA TYR A 99 32.03 -3.87 18.83
C TYR A 99 31.51 -5.26 19.21
N GLN A 100 30.54 -5.79 18.46
CA GLN A 100 29.96 -7.12 18.71
C GLN A 100 31.02 -8.22 18.52
N ALA A 101 31.88 -8.09 17.51
CA ALA A 101 32.98 -9.03 17.28
C ALA A 101 34.01 -9.00 18.43
N TYR A 102 34.37 -7.81 18.93
CA TYR A 102 35.25 -7.68 20.10
C TYR A 102 34.60 -8.16 21.40
N ARG A 103 33.29 -7.97 21.58
CA ARG A 103 32.61 -8.43 22.80
C ARG A 103 32.62 -9.95 22.96
N ARG A 104 32.83 -10.68 21.87
CA ARG A 104 32.98 -12.15 21.90
C ARG A 104 34.33 -12.60 22.47
N ILE A 105 35.34 -11.73 22.48
CA ILE A 105 36.64 -12.00 23.10
C ILE A 105 36.66 -11.47 24.53
N ASP A 106 37.34 -12.19 25.43
CA ASP A 106 37.28 -11.95 26.88
C ASP A 106 38.22 -10.79 27.32
N ASP A 107 39.38 -10.62 26.66
CA ASP A 107 40.30 -9.49 26.85
C ASP A 107 40.44 -8.68 25.56
N ASP A 108 39.62 -7.64 25.43
CA ASP A 108 39.61 -6.71 24.30
C ASP A 108 40.41 -5.42 24.56
N ARG A 109 41.05 -5.31 25.73
CA ARG A 109 41.77 -4.12 26.21
C ARG A 109 40.94 -2.82 26.13
N GLY A 110 39.63 -2.92 26.32
CA GLY A 110 38.70 -1.78 26.34
C GLY A 110 38.25 -1.28 24.96
N LYS A 111 38.64 -1.93 23.86
CA LYS A 111 38.24 -1.52 22.49
C LYS A 111 36.74 -1.62 22.28
N SER A 112 36.07 -2.64 22.80
CA SER A 112 34.60 -2.76 22.73
C SER A 112 33.92 -1.60 23.45
N HIS A 113 34.45 -1.15 24.59
CA HIS A 113 33.89 0.00 25.29
C HIS A 113 33.96 1.27 24.44
N GLU A 114 35.11 1.55 23.83
CA GLU A 114 35.27 2.70 22.93
C GLU A 114 34.30 2.65 21.74
N LEU A 115 34.27 1.53 21.02
CA LEU A 115 33.41 1.32 19.85
C LEU A 115 31.92 1.41 20.22
N GLY A 116 31.53 0.83 21.36
CA GLY A 116 30.18 0.91 21.90
C GLY A 116 29.77 2.34 22.22
N GLN A 117 30.62 3.10 22.92
CA GLN A 117 30.33 4.51 23.24
C GLN A 117 30.29 5.40 22.00
N SER A 118 31.16 5.17 21.01
CA SER A 118 31.08 5.88 19.73
C SER A 118 29.76 5.62 19.00
N THR A 119 29.29 4.37 19.01
CA THR A 119 28.00 3.99 18.43
C THR A 119 26.85 4.69 19.14
N VAL A 120 26.84 4.64 20.48
CA VAL A 120 25.82 5.30 21.32
C VAL A 120 25.81 6.80 21.04
N LYS A 121 26.98 7.45 20.97
CA LYS A 121 27.09 8.87 20.67
C LYS A 121 26.47 9.25 19.34
N CYS A 122 26.71 8.49 18.28
CA CYS A 122 26.10 8.74 16.96
C CYS A 122 24.56 8.64 17.03
N MET A 123 24.04 7.54 17.58
CA MET A 123 22.59 7.30 17.64
C MET A 123 21.85 8.29 18.54
N ARG A 124 22.50 8.76 19.61
CA ARG A 124 22.00 9.83 20.48
C ARG A 124 22.07 11.19 19.80
N GLY A 125 23.14 11.48 19.06
CA GLY A 125 23.25 12.70 18.26
C GLY A 125 22.11 12.87 17.27
N ILE A 126 21.74 11.81 16.55
CA ILE A 126 20.57 11.80 15.66
C ILE A 126 19.29 12.12 16.45
N LEU A 127 19.09 11.46 17.60
CA LEU A 127 17.93 11.66 18.46
C LEU A 127 17.83 13.11 18.94
N GLU A 128 18.93 13.69 19.42
CA GLU A 128 19.00 15.07 19.91
C GLU A 128 18.67 16.08 18.80
N CYS A 129 19.18 15.87 17.58
CA CYS A 129 18.86 16.70 16.42
C CYS A 129 17.37 16.63 16.04
N TRP A 130 16.73 15.46 16.20
CA TRP A 130 15.30 15.30 15.94
C TRP A 130 14.40 15.78 17.07
N ILE A 131 14.82 15.66 18.34
CA ILE A 131 14.06 16.20 19.49
C ILE A 131 13.92 17.72 19.36
N LYS A 132 14.95 18.42 18.88
CA LYS A 132 14.87 19.86 18.54
C LYS A 132 13.76 20.18 17.52
N GLN A 133 13.33 19.20 16.72
CA GLN A 133 12.27 19.31 15.71
C GLN A 133 10.93 18.67 16.14
N ALA A 134 10.69 18.47 17.44
CA ALA A 134 9.46 17.83 17.94
C ALA A 134 8.15 18.47 17.42
N SER A 135 8.12 19.80 17.24
CA SER A 135 6.97 20.51 16.66
C SER A 135 6.61 20.05 15.24
N ARG A 136 7.61 19.63 14.46
CA ARG A 136 7.42 19.11 13.10
C ARG A 136 6.83 17.71 13.14
N VAL A 137 7.31 16.86 14.05
CA VAL A 137 6.72 15.52 14.28
C VAL A 137 5.25 15.65 14.66
N GLU A 138 4.90 16.59 15.54
CA GLU A 138 3.52 16.89 15.93
C GLU A 138 2.66 17.28 14.72
N ALA A 139 3.13 18.23 13.90
CA ALA A 139 2.42 18.67 12.70
C ALA A 139 2.31 17.56 11.63
N PHE A 140 3.33 16.72 11.50
CA PHE A 140 3.37 15.64 10.50
C PHE A 140 2.34 14.55 10.78
N LYS A 141 2.04 14.26 12.06
CA LYS A 141 1.03 13.24 12.45
C LYS A 141 -0.35 13.48 11.83
N THR A 142 -0.69 14.74 11.52
CA THR A 142 -1.98 15.14 10.92
C THR A 142 -1.84 15.45 9.43
N ARG A 143 -0.82 16.23 9.03
CA ARG A 143 -0.69 16.78 7.67
C ARG A 143 0.07 15.87 6.69
N GLN A 144 1.01 15.06 7.18
CA GLN A 144 1.80 14.11 6.37
C GLN A 144 2.45 14.71 5.11
N SER A 145 2.95 15.94 5.20
CA SER A 145 3.47 16.71 4.07
C SER A 145 4.97 16.98 4.17
N ALA A 146 5.61 17.27 3.04
CA ALA A 146 7.05 17.56 2.98
C ALA A 146 7.46 18.75 3.87
N ALA A 147 6.65 19.80 3.95
CA ALA A 147 6.90 20.99 4.80
C ALA A 147 6.94 20.69 6.32
N HIS A 148 6.46 19.52 6.75
CA HIS A 148 6.44 19.12 8.16
C HIS A 148 7.29 17.88 8.41
N ALA A 149 8.04 17.42 7.41
CA ALA A 149 8.90 16.26 7.53
C ALA A 149 10.11 16.54 8.43
N LEU A 150 10.66 15.51 9.08
CA LEU A 150 11.92 15.66 9.80
C LEU A 150 13.08 15.92 8.86
N HIS A 151 13.97 16.85 9.22
CA HIS A 151 15.23 17.02 8.52
C HIS A 151 16.16 15.82 8.74
N VAL A 152 16.95 15.50 7.71
CA VAL A 152 17.88 14.36 7.69
C VAL A 152 19.32 14.77 7.38
N LYS A 153 19.57 16.08 7.24
CA LYS A 153 20.88 16.69 7.07
C LYS A 153 21.06 17.74 8.16
N PHE A 154 22.19 17.69 8.87
CA PHE A 154 22.46 18.53 10.03
C PHE A 154 23.88 19.06 10.02
N HIS A 155 24.12 20.16 10.70
CA HIS A 155 25.47 20.69 10.81
C HIS A 155 26.26 19.80 11.77
N LEU A 156 27.44 19.34 11.35
CA LEU A 156 28.26 18.37 12.09
C LEU A 156 28.57 18.82 13.52
N THR A 157 28.78 20.11 13.74
CA THR A 157 29.16 20.64 15.07
C THR A 157 28.00 21.14 15.91
N THR A 158 26.96 21.74 15.31
CA THR A 158 25.86 22.38 16.07
C THR A 158 24.63 21.50 16.18
N GLY A 159 24.47 20.53 15.27
CA GLY A 159 23.27 19.71 15.16
C GLY A 159 22.03 20.49 14.70
N GLU A 160 22.22 21.71 14.19
CA GLU A 160 21.14 22.51 13.61
C GLU A 160 20.89 22.08 12.15
N PRO A 161 19.65 22.23 11.65
CA PRO A 161 19.35 22.18 10.22
C PRO A 161 20.29 23.05 9.38
N VAL A 162 20.76 22.52 8.24
CA VAL A 162 21.66 23.25 7.32
C VAL A 162 20.99 23.63 6.02
N LEU A 163 19.91 22.94 5.66
CA LEU A 163 19.18 23.12 4.41
C LEU A 163 17.72 23.40 4.74
N ASP A 164 17.15 24.39 4.07
CA ASP A 164 15.75 24.73 4.22
C ASP A 164 14.85 23.79 3.39
N ASP A 165 13.56 23.75 3.73
CA ASP A 165 12.57 22.90 3.04
C ASP A 165 12.43 23.22 1.54
N SER A 166 12.72 24.45 1.14
CA SER A 166 12.76 24.87 -0.27
C SER A 166 14.02 24.37 -0.99
N GLU A 167 15.12 24.17 -0.28
CA GLU A 167 16.42 23.81 -0.85
C GLU A 167 16.65 22.29 -0.88
N TYR A 168 15.98 21.56 0.02
CA TYR A 168 16.20 20.13 0.15
C TYR A 168 14.94 19.32 0.49
N HIS A 169 14.87 18.12 -0.08
CA HIS A 169 13.75 17.21 0.06
C HIS A 169 13.92 16.29 1.28
N HIS A 170 13.50 16.79 2.44
CA HIS A 170 13.71 16.11 3.72
C HIS A 170 12.76 14.95 4.03
N LEU A 171 11.62 14.86 3.34
CA LEU A 171 10.66 13.78 3.55
C LEU A 171 11.22 12.45 3.04
N GLN A 172 11.87 11.71 3.96
CA GLN A 172 12.47 10.39 3.74
C GLN A 172 12.01 9.44 4.87
N ILE A 173 10.98 8.64 4.59
CA ILE A 173 10.39 7.74 5.60
C ILE A 173 11.33 6.56 5.89
N ASP A 174 12.07 6.12 4.88
CA ASP A 174 13.04 5.04 4.98
C ASP A 174 14.15 5.35 5.99
N VAL A 175 14.63 6.60 6.07
CA VAL A 175 15.69 7.00 7.02
C VAL A 175 15.23 6.92 8.48
N VAL A 176 14.03 7.45 8.78
CA VAL A 176 13.45 7.36 10.13
C VAL A 176 13.20 5.90 10.50
N SER A 177 12.75 5.10 9.54
CA SER A 177 12.53 3.66 9.73
C SER A 177 13.84 2.89 9.96
N LEU A 178 14.89 3.22 9.23
CA LEU A 178 16.23 2.66 9.39
C LEU A 178 16.79 2.94 10.79
N TYR A 179 16.59 4.17 11.29
CA TYR A 179 16.96 4.54 12.66
C TYR A 179 16.26 3.66 13.69
N LEU A 180 14.93 3.53 13.60
CA LEU A 180 14.15 2.71 14.54
C LEU A 180 14.58 1.23 14.49
N LEU A 181 14.89 0.70 13.31
CA LEU A 181 15.35 -0.67 13.15
C LEU A 181 16.69 -0.91 13.84
N PHE A 182 17.70 -0.06 13.58
CA PHE A 182 19.01 -0.18 14.21
C PHE A 182 18.98 0.17 15.71
N LEU A 183 18.14 1.11 16.14
CA LEU A 183 17.91 1.43 17.55
C LEU A 183 17.51 0.17 18.32
N VAL A 184 16.53 -0.58 17.80
CA VAL A 184 16.09 -1.85 18.41
C VAL A 184 17.21 -2.88 18.42
N GLN A 185 17.93 -3.06 17.29
CA GLN A 185 19.03 -4.02 17.21
C GLN A 185 20.15 -3.71 18.22
N MET A 186 20.57 -2.44 18.30
CA MET A 186 21.63 -1.98 19.20
C MET A 186 21.21 -2.05 20.67
N ILE A 187 19.99 -1.63 21.03
CA ILE A 187 19.47 -1.77 22.41
C ILE A 187 19.39 -3.25 22.78
N THR A 188 18.91 -4.10 21.87
CA THR A 188 18.81 -5.54 22.15
C THR A 188 20.17 -6.22 22.22
N SER A 189 21.21 -5.64 21.63
CA SER A 189 22.58 -6.08 21.86
C SER A 189 23.07 -5.70 23.27
N GLY A 190 22.45 -4.76 23.97
CA GLY A 190 22.83 -4.33 25.33
C GLY A 190 23.40 -2.91 25.40
N LEU A 191 23.43 -2.17 24.28
CA LEU A 191 23.79 -0.76 24.29
C LEU A 191 22.66 0.09 24.90
N GLN A 192 23.03 1.05 25.74
CA GLN A 192 22.08 1.99 26.34
C GLN A 192 22.07 3.29 25.53
N ILE A 193 21.03 3.48 24.70
CA ILE A 193 20.90 4.64 23.82
C ILE A 193 19.87 5.65 24.35
N ILE A 194 18.73 5.17 24.87
CA ILE A 194 17.64 5.98 25.43
C ILE A 194 17.80 6.05 26.95
N TYR A 195 17.70 7.25 27.53
CA TYR A 195 17.98 7.53 28.94
C TYR A 195 16.79 8.09 29.71
N THR A 196 15.87 8.78 29.05
CA THR A 196 14.76 9.47 29.73
C THR A 196 13.39 9.07 29.18
N GLN A 197 12.36 9.29 29.99
CA GLN A 197 10.97 9.03 29.58
C GLN A 197 10.50 9.99 28.48
N ASP A 198 11.04 11.21 28.45
CA ASP A 198 10.73 12.18 27.39
C ASP A 198 11.27 11.68 26.02
N GLU A 199 12.46 11.06 26.00
CA GLU A 199 13.00 10.40 24.81
C GLU A 199 12.17 9.17 24.40
N VAL A 200 11.66 8.38 25.35
CA VAL A 200 10.72 7.28 25.07
C VAL A 200 9.47 7.80 24.36
N ALA A 201 8.86 8.86 24.90
CA ALA A 201 7.68 9.48 24.29
C ALA A 201 7.99 10.03 22.90
N PHE A 202 9.17 10.62 22.68
CA PHE A 202 9.61 11.07 21.37
C PHE A 202 9.72 9.90 20.37
N VAL A 203 10.38 8.80 20.73
CA VAL A 203 10.49 7.60 19.88
C VAL A 203 9.12 7.00 19.58
N GLN A 204 8.20 6.99 20.54
CA GLN A 204 6.80 6.58 20.31
C GLN A 204 6.10 7.49 19.28
N ASN A 205 6.41 8.79 19.23
CA ASN A 205 5.89 9.68 18.18
C ASN A 205 6.58 9.47 16.82
N LEU A 206 7.84 9.03 16.77
CA LEU A 206 8.49 8.57 15.53
C LEU A 206 7.78 7.33 14.95
N VAL A 207 7.25 6.44 15.80
CA VAL A 207 6.39 5.34 15.34
C VAL A 207 5.16 5.88 14.62
N TYR A 208 4.47 6.89 15.18
CA TYR A 208 3.31 7.51 14.52
C TYR A 208 3.65 8.25 13.22
N TYR A 209 4.90 8.72 13.11
CA TYR A 209 5.45 9.33 11.89
C TYR A 209 5.56 8.31 10.75
N VAL A 210 6.10 7.11 11.01
CA VAL A 210 6.31 6.07 9.98
C VAL A 210 5.11 5.11 9.79
N GLU A 211 4.19 5.05 10.76
CA GLU A 211 3.02 4.15 10.78
C GLU A 211 2.18 4.19 9.48
N ARG A 212 2.10 5.36 8.83
CA ARG A 212 1.30 5.60 7.63
C ARG A 212 2.13 5.67 6.34
N ALA A 213 3.31 5.04 6.29
CA ALA A 213 4.15 5.01 5.10
C ALA A 213 3.41 4.54 3.84
N TYR A 214 2.52 3.55 3.99
CA TYR A 214 1.68 2.98 2.92
C TYR A 214 0.82 3.99 2.12
N ARG A 215 0.62 5.20 2.65
CA ARG A 215 -0.19 6.27 2.06
C ARG A 215 0.52 7.63 2.03
N THR A 216 1.81 7.68 2.32
CA THR A 216 2.55 8.94 2.42
C THR A 216 3.62 8.97 1.33
N PRO A 217 3.36 9.67 0.21
CA PRO A 217 4.38 9.87 -0.82
C PRO A 217 5.60 10.60 -0.25
N ASP A 218 6.80 10.11 -0.54
CA ASP A 218 8.07 10.66 -0.07
C ASP A 218 9.07 10.82 -1.22
N TYR A 219 10.28 11.28 -0.92
CA TYR A 219 11.32 11.47 -1.93
C TYR A 219 12.19 10.22 -2.18
N GLY A 220 11.86 9.11 -1.52
CA GLY A 220 12.56 7.85 -1.58
C GLY A 220 14.00 7.91 -1.10
N MET A 221 14.69 6.77 -1.19
CA MET A 221 16.08 6.60 -0.76
C MET A 221 17.08 7.53 -1.49
N TRP A 222 16.71 7.97 -2.70
CA TRP A 222 17.55 8.79 -3.57
C TRP A 222 17.25 10.28 -3.53
N GLU A 223 16.32 10.70 -2.65
CA GLU A 223 16.07 12.12 -2.35
C GLU A 223 15.51 12.93 -3.54
N ARG A 224 14.90 12.24 -4.51
CA ARG A 224 14.45 12.80 -5.80
C ARG A 224 12.94 12.71 -6.06
N GLY A 225 12.21 11.88 -5.30
CA GLY A 225 10.79 11.67 -5.56
C GLY A 225 10.61 10.89 -6.85
N SER A 226 9.96 11.45 -7.86
CA SER A 226 9.76 10.82 -9.17
C SER A 226 11.07 10.52 -9.91
N LYS A 227 11.02 9.63 -10.91
CA LYS A 227 12.12 9.40 -11.85
C LYS A 227 12.52 10.69 -12.60
N TYR A 228 11.57 11.58 -12.84
CA TYR A 228 11.78 12.84 -13.56
C TYR A 228 12.54 13.87 -12.74
N ASN A 229 12.64 13.69 -11.42
CA ASN A 229 13.30 14.62 -10.52
C ASN A 229 12.82 16.05 -10.78
N ASP A 230 11.52 16.24 -10.58
CA ASP A 230 10.74 17.46 -10.79
C ASP A 230 10.15 18.01 -9.48
N GLY A 231 10.56 17.44 -8.34
CA GLY A 231 10.05 17.78 -7.01
C GLY A 231 8.79 17.02 -6.60
N THR A 232 8.28 16.12 -7.44
CA THR A 232 7.07 15.33 -7.16
C THR A 232 7.39 14.11 -6.29
N PRO A 233 6.85 13.98 -5.07
CA PRO A 233 7.02 12.77 -4.24
C PRO A 233 6.14 11.61 -4.73
N GLU A 234 6.58 10.37 -4.47
CA GLU A 234 5.86 9.16 -4.87
C GLU A 234 5.77 8.15 -3.71
N ILE A 235 4.87 7.17 -3.84
CA ILE A 235 4.86 6.02 -2.94
C ILE A 235 5.99 5.07 -3.36
N HIS A 236 6.97 4.88 -2.48
CA HIS A 236 8.14 4.03 -2.69
C HIS A 236 8.02 2.71 -1.94
N ALA A 237 8.13 1.59 -2.65
CA ALA A 237 8.11 0.26 -2.05
C ALA A 237 9.28 0.08 -1.06
N SER A 238 10.45 0.66 -1.36
CA SER A 238 11.60 0.68 -0.45
C SER A 238 11.29 1.36 0.90
N SER A 239 10.67 2.54 0.87
CA SER A 239 10.25 3.27 2.08
C SER A 239 9.19 2.53 2.89
N ILE A 240 8.17 1.96 2.24
CA ILE A 240 7.12 1.20 2.92
C ILE A 240 7.70 -0.09 3.53
N GLY A 241 8.56 -0.81 2.80
CA GLY A 241 9.19 -2.02 3.28
C GLY A 241 10.08 -1.76 4.49
N MET A 242 10.85 -0.66 4.48
CA MET A 242 11.66 -0.23 5.63
C MET A 242 10.79 0.16 6.83
N ALA A 243 9.70 0.90 6.61
CA ALA A 243 8.74 1.26 7.66
C ALA A 243 8.07 0.02 8.27
N LYS A 244 7.58 -0.90 7.43
CA LYS A 244 7.04 -2.19 7.89
C LYS A 244 8.05 -2.92 8.76
N ALA A 245 9.30 -2.99 8.31
CA ALA A 245 10.40 -3.62 9.01
C ALA A 245 10.67 -3.00 10.39
N ALA A 246 10.70 -1.68 10.47
CA ALA A 246 10.88 -0.92 11.70
C ALA A 246 9.72 -1.12 12.69
N LEU A 247 8.48 -1.00 12.21
CA LEU A 247 7.26 -1.22 13.00
C LEU A 247 7.22 -2.65 13.57
N GLU A 248 7.61 -3.65 12.78
CA GLU A 248 7.71 -5.03 13.24
C GLU A 248 8.79 -5.22 14.32
N ALA A 249 9.93 -4.53 14.17
CA ALA A 249 11.05 -4.62 15.09
C ALA A 249 10.77 -3.98 16.45
N ILE A 250 10.21 -2.76 16.45
CA ILE A 250 10.03 -1.91 17.63
C ILE A 250 8.81 -2.25 18.48
N ASN A 251 7.79 -2.90 17.91
CA ASN A 251 6.60 -3.28 18.66
C ASN A 251 6.95 -4.15 19.89
N GLY A 252 6.50 -3.70 21.07
CA GLY A 252 6.76 -4.35 22.36
C GLY A 252 8.22 -4.32 22.81
N CYS A 253 9.07 -3.50 22.17
CA CYS A 253 10.45 -3.28 22.58
C CYS A 253 10.51 -2.32 23.77
N ASN A 254 11.30 -2.70 24.79
CA ASN A 254 11.62 -1.81 25.90
C ASN A 254 12.87 -0.98 25.56
N LEU A 255 12.72 0.34 25.51
CA LEU A 255 13.81 1.25 25.09
C LEU A 255 14.93 1.39 26.13
N PHE A 256 14.70 1.00 27.38
CA PHE A 256 15.75 0.92 28.41
C PHE A 256 16.43 -0.47 28.45
N GLY A 257 16.13 -1.34 27.50
CA GLY A 257 16.62 -2.71 27.45
C GLY A 257 16.13 -3.53 28.65
N ASP A 258 16.99 -4.40 29.18
CA ASP A 258 16.65 -5.31 30.28
C ASP A 258 16.34 -4.60 31.61
N LYS A 259 16.71 -3.32 31.73
CA LYS A 259 16.48 -2.48 32.92
C LYS A 259 15.15 -1.72 32.87
N GLY A 260 14.38 -1.85 31.79
CA GLY A 260 13.17 -1.07 31.60
C GLY A 260 11.92 -1.64 32.26
N ALA A 261 10.90 -0.79 32.38
CA ALA A 261 9.60 -1.13 32.94
C ALA A 261 8.49 -0.98 31.88
N SER A 262 7.23 -1.20 32.25
CA SER A 262 6.11 -1.20 31.29
C SER A 262 5.88 0.16 30.60
N TRP A 263 6.23 1.27 31.24
CA TRP A 263 6.10 2.62 30.68
C TRP A 263 7.19 2.98 29.66
N SER A 264 8.27 2.20 29.55
CA SER A 264 9.33 2.40 28.54
C SER A 264 9.17 1.49 27.32
N VAL A 265 7.99 0.86 27.18
CA VAL A 265 7.62 -0.02 26.07
C VAL A 265 6.98 0.79 24.94
N VAL A 266 7.41 0.51 23.71
CA VAL A 266 6.83 1.11 22.51
C VAL A 266 5.76 0.20 21.92
N TYR A 267 4.63 0.77 21.53
CA TYR A 267 3.52 0.04 20.91
C TYR A 267 3.27 0.51 19.48
N VAL A 268 2.84 -0.43 18.64
CA VAL A 268 2.53 -0.22 17.22
C VAL A 268 1.09 -0.65 16.94
N ASP A 269 0.40 0.14 16.13
CA ASP A 269 -0.88 -0.25 15.55
C ASP A 269 -0.67 -1.40 14.54
N ILE A 270 -1.21 -2.57 14.88
CA ILE A 270 -1.03 -3.80 14.12
C ILE A 270 -1.78 -3.75 12.78
N ASP A 271 -2.91 -3.04 12.72
CA ASP A 271 -3.65 -2.83 11.48
C ASP A 271 -2.86 -1.94 10.53
N ALA A 272 -2.21 -0.89 11.04
CA ALA A 272 -1.32 -0.06 10.23
C ALA A 272 -0.08 -0.83 9.74
N HIS A 273 0.55 -1.63 10.61
CA HIS A 273 1.62 -2.54 10.17
C HIS A 273 1.15 -3.48 9.06
N ASN A 274 -0.05 -4.09 9.18
CA ASN A 274 -0.59 -4.98 8.16
C ASN A 274 -0.86 -4.26 6.83
N ARG A 275 -1.35 -3.01 6.87
CA ARG A 275 -1.53 -2.17 5.66
C ARG A 275 -0.20 -1.92 4.95
N ASN A 276 0.85 -1.53 5.68
CA ASN A 276 2.20 -1.37 5.12
C ASN A 276 2.69 -2.67 4.47
N ARG A 277 2.49 -3.81 5.14
CA ARG A 277 2.85 -5.12 4.61
C ARG A 277 2.11 -5.45 3.31
N SER A 278 0.78 -5.40 3.33
CA SER A 278 -0.04 -5.77 2.16
C SER A 278 0.28 -4.89 0.96
N ILE A 279 0.47 -3.59 1.18
CA ILE A 279 0.82 -2.65 0.11
C ILE A 279 2.23 -2.91 -0.42
N PHE A 280 3.21 -3.11 0.46
CA PHE A 280 4.58 -3.46 0.06
C PHE A 280 4.62 -4.74 -0.79
N GLU A 281 4.00 -5.83 -0.31
CA GLU A 281 3.96 -7.11 -1.03
C GLU A 281 3.21 -6.98 -2.37
N THR A 282 2.19 -6.13 -2.46
CA THR A 282 1.46 -5.83 -3.71
C THR A 282 2.29 -5.03 -4.72
N MET A 283 3.16 -4.15 -4.24
CA MET A 283 3.99 -3.32 -5.11
C MET A 283 5.14 -4.10 -5.74
N LEU A 284 5.74 -5.06 -5.02
CA LEU A 284 6.87 -5.84 -5.54
C LEU A 284 6.51 -6.58 -6.84
N PRO A 285 7.42 -6.62 -7.84
CA PRO A 285 8.81 -6.15 -7.82
C PRO A 285 9.00 -4.67 -8.23
N ARG A 286 7.92 -3.89 -8.36
CA ARG A 286 7.96 -2.49 -8.77
C ARG A 286 8.28 -1.57 -7.59
N GLU A 287 9.08 -0.53 -7.83
CA GLU A 287 9.44 0.46 -6.80
C GLU A 287 8.39 1.56 -6.62
N SER A 288 7.98 2.24 -7.70
CA SER A 288 7.01 3.35 -7.64
C SER A 288 6.26 3.51 -8.98
N SER A 289 5.41 4.53 -9.10
CA SER A 289 4.67 4.84 -10.34
C SER A 289 5.59 5.09 -11.53
N SER A 290 6.65 5.87 -11.34
CA SER A 290 7.61 6.22 -12.39
C SER A 290 8.82 5.26 -12.45
N LYS A 291 9.14 4.55 -11.37
CA LYS A 291 10.29 3.61 -11.30
C LYS A 291 9.81 2.16 -11.34
N GLY A 292 9.99 1.52 -12.51
CA GLY A 292 9.63 0.12 -12.70
C GLY A 292 10.47 -0.87 -11.87
N VAL A 293 11.77 -0.61 -11.67
CA VAL A 293 12.71 -1.38 -10.84
C VAL A 293 13.76 -0.41 -10.29
N ASP A 294 14.15 -0.56 -9.01
CA ASP A 294 15.11 0.29 -8.32
C ASP A 294 15.97 -0.52 -7.35
N ALA A 295 17.28 -0.25 -7.32
CA ALA A 295 18.25 -0.91 -6.43
C ALA A 295 17.98 -0.67 -4.93
N ALA A 296 17.19 0.35 -4.56
CA ALA A 296 16.68 0.55 -3.20
C ALA A 296 15.84 -0.61 -2.66
N LEU A 297 15.31 -1.47 -3.54
CA LEU A 297 14.62 -2.69 -3.14
C LEU A 297 15.57 -3.71 -2.50
N LEU A 298 16.87 -3.72 -2.81
CA LEU A 298 17.83 -4.70 -2.27
C LEU A 298 17.97 -4.63 -0.73
N PRO A 299 18.28 -3.48 -0.11
CA PRO A 299 18.31 -3.37 1.35
C PRO A 299 16.92 -3.54 2.01
N THR A 300 15.86 -3.54 1.21
CA THR A 300 14.48 -3.73 1.65
C THR A 300 14.11 -5.22 1.74
N ILE A 301 14.47 -6.03 0.73
CA ILE A 301 14.24 -7.48 0.71
C ILE A 301 15.36 -8.30 1.38
N SER A 302 16.50 -7.66 1.66
CA SER A 302 17.68 -8.25 2.32
C SER A 302 18.11 -7.41 3.52
N PHE A 303 19.35 -7.55 3.97
CA PHE A 303 19.89 -6.78 5.08
C PHE A 303 19.87 -5.27 4.77
N PRO A 304 19.39 -4.41 5.69
CA PRO A 304 18.99 -4.73 7.07
C PRO A 304 17.50 -5.06 7.26
N ALA A 305 16.65 -4.76 6.27
CA ALA A 305 15.22 -4.69 6.50
C ALA A 305 14.50 -6.03 6.49
N PHE A 306 14.85 -7.00 5.62
CA PHE A 306 14.12 -8.27 5.46
C PHE A 306 12.59 -8.10 5.52
N ALA A 307 12.06 -7.16 4.72
CA ALA A 307 10.70 -6.67 4.86
C ALA A 307 9.65 -7.72 4.47
N THR A 308 9.98 -8.65 3.56
CA THR A 308 9.15 -9.81 3.21
C THR A 308 9.95 -11.09 3.36
N HIS A 309 9.23 -12.16 3.71
CA HIS A 309 9.74 -13.53 3.82
C HIS A 309 9.06 -14.45 2.80
N GLU A 310 8.36 -13.89 1.81
CA GLU A 310 7.77 -14.65 0.72
C GLU A 310 8.82 -14.89 -0.38
N ASP A 311 9.32 -16.13 -0.43
CA ASP A 311 10.44 -16.50 -1.30
C ASP A 311 10.18 -16.16 -2.78
N LEU A 312 8.96 -16.36 -3.28
CA LEU A 312 8.60 -16.03 -4.65
C LEU A 312 8.80 -14.53 -4.96
N LEU A 313 8.29 -13.65 -4.10
CA LEU A 313 8.43 -12.20 -4.28
C LEU A 313 9.88 -11.75 -4.17
N VAL A 314 10.63 -12.33 -3.23
CA VAL A 314 12.06 -12.06 -3.04
C VAL A 314 12.85 -12.45 -4.29
N GLN A 315 12.64 -13.66 -4.82
CA GLN A 315 13.35 -14.14 -6.01
C GLN A 315 12.96 -13.36 -7.26
N LEU A 316 11.67 -13.05 -7.43
CA LEU A 316 11.18 -12.24 -8.56
C LEU A 316 11.80 -10.83 -8.53
N THR A 317 11.83 -10.20 -7.36
CA THR A 317 12.41 -8.85 -7.19
C THR A 317 13.91 -8.88 -7.45
N LYS A 318 14.64 -9.83 -6.86
CA LYS A 318 16.07 -10.00 -7.07
C LYS A 318 16.43 -10.29 -8.53
N THR A 319 15.67 -11.14 -9.20
CA THR A 319 15.88 -11.44 -10.63
C THR A 319 15.66 -10.20 -11.49
N ASN A 320 14.63 -9.39 -11.20
CA ASN A 320 14.40 -8.13 -11.90
C ASN A 320 15.52 -7.11 -11.70
N LEU A 321 16.05 -6.99 -10.47
CA LEU A 321 17.21 -6.16 -10.16
C LEU A 321 18.44 -6.60 -10.98
N LEU A 322 18.75 -7.90 -10.97
CA LEU A 322 19.89 -8.45 -11.68
C LEU A 322 19.79 -8.25 -13.20
N ASN A 323 18.63 -8.54 -13.79
CA ASN A 323 18.45 -8.47 -15.23
C ASN A 323 18.47 -7.04 -15.77
N ARG A 324 18.05 -6.05 -14.97
CA ARG A 324 17.84 -4.68 -15.45
C ARG A 324 18.86 -3.66 -14.95
N LEU A 325 19.48 -3.90 -13.79
CA LEU A 325 20.34 -2.91 -13.13
C LEU A 325 21.79 -3.38 -12.93
N LYS A 326 22.10 -4.69 -12.96
CA LYS A 326 23.48 -5.19 -12.84
C LYS A 326 24.30 -4.76 -14.05
N GLY A 327 25.39 -4.04 -13.82
CA GLY A 327 26.40 -3.65 -14.81
C GLY A 327 27.74 -4.37 -14.61
N LYS A 328 28.81 -3.86 -15.25
CA LYS A 328 30.17 -4.45 -15.14
C LYS A 328 30.96 -3.93 -13.93
N TYR A 329 30.60 -2.76 -13.41
CA TYR A 329 31.28 -2.01 -12.34
C TYR A 329 30.44 -1.90 -11.06
N GLY A 330 29.14 -2.18 -11.13
CA GLY A 330 28.22 -2.13 -10.00
C GLY A 330 26.78 -2.30 -10.47
N PHE A 331 25.84 -1.75 -9.72
CA PHE A 331 24.44 -1.66 -10.15
C PHE A 331 24.08 -0.21 -10.47
N LYS A 332 23.25 0.00 -11.48
CA LYS A 332 22.54 1.28 -11.68
C LYS A 332 21.52 1.45 -10.55
N ARG A 333 21.22 2.68 -10.13
CA ARG A 333 20.17 2.90 -9.11
C ARG A 333 18.79 2.57 -9.68
N PHE A 334 18.47 3.13 -10.85
CA PHE A 334 17.30 2.78 -11.67
C PHE A 334 17.58 3.14 -13.13
N SER A 335 16.73 2.70 -14.08
CA SER A 335 16.93 2.98 -15.51
C SER A 335 16.76 4.46 -15.85
N ARG A 336 17.61 5.01 -16.73
CA ARG A 336 17.68 6.43 -17.11
C ARG A 336 17.94 7.38 -15.94
N ASP A 337 18.70 6.92 -14.96
CA ASP A 337 19.13 7.76 -13.86
C ASP A 337 20.30 8.66 -14.27
N GLY A 338 20.07 9.97 -14.30
CA GLY A 338 21.09 10.97 -14.61
C GLY A 338 22.08 11.27 -13.50
N TYR A 339 21.83 10.84 -12.26
CA TYR A 339 22.66 11.30 -11.15
C TYR A 339 24.11 10.87 -11.29
N LYS A 340 24.98 11.86 -11.18
CA LYS A 340 26.43 11.74 -11.36
C LYS A 340 26.85 11.18 -12.72
N CYS A 341 25.97 11.23 -13.72
CA CYS A 341 26.36 11.03 -15.11
C CYS A 341 27.13 12.25 -15.60
N ALA A 342 28.01 12.05 -16.58
CA ALA A 342 28.84 13.15 -17.09
C ALA A 342 28.04 14.26 -17.81
N LEU A 343 26.80 13.96 -18.23
CA LEU A 343 25.87 14.91 -18.84
C LEU A 343 24.98 15.64 -17.83
N GLU A 344 24.88 15.18 -16.58
CA GLU A 344 24.07 15.88 -15.58
C GLU A 344 24.67 17.26 -15.29
N ASP A 345 23.82 18.28 -15.26
CA ASP A 345 24.19 19.61 -14.80
C ASP A 345 24.17 19.63 -13.26
N PRO A 346 25.34 19.70 -12.58
CA PRO A 346 25.41 19.65 -11.13
C PRO A 346 24.85 20.92 -10.46
N ASN A 347 24.67 22.02 -11.19
CA ASN A 347 24.17 23.28 -10.64
C ASN A 347 22.65 23.38 -10.66
N ARG A 348 21.98 22.43 -11.34
CA ARG A 348 20.53 22.44 -11.51
C ARG A 348 19.91 21.28 -10.74
N ARG A 349 18.91 21.61 -9.94
CA ARG A 349 18.23 20.63 -9.09
C ARG A 349 17.30 19.71 -9.87
N TYR A 350 16.53 20.24 -10.82
CA TYR A 350 15.48 19.49 -11.52
C TYR A 350 15.83 19.24 -12.97
N TYR A 351 15.47 18.06 -13.48
CA TYR A 351 15.70 17.75 -14.88
C TYR A 351 14.76 18.54 -15.79
N ASN A 352 15.22 18.79 -17.01
CA ASN A 352 14.43 19.41 -18.06
C ASN A 352 13.58 18.33 -18.71
N GLU A 353 12.51 18.76 -19.35
CA GLU A 353 11.65 17.84 -20.09
C GLU A 353 12.47 17.11 -21.17
N GLY A 354 12.45 15.78 -21.12
CA GLY A 354 13.13 14.89 -22.07
C GLY A 354 14.61 14.57 -21.79
N GLU A 355 15.22 15.25 -20.81
CA GLU A 355 16.63 15.06 -20.43
C GLU A 355 16.95 13.61 -20.01
N LEU A 356 15.98 12.90 -19.42
CA LEU A 356 16.12 11.50 -19.02
C LEU A 356 16.60 10.58 -20.15
N LYS A 357 16.21 10.85 -21.39
CA LYS A 357 16.63 10.03 -22.54
C LYS A 357 18.12 10.14 -22.80
N GLU A 358 18.74 11.27 -22.46
CA GLU A 358 20.17 11.48 -22.63
C GLU A 358 20.99 10.58 -21.71
N PHE A 359 20.43 10.18 -20.56
CA PHE A 359 21.07 9.28 -19.60
C PHE A 359 20.90 7.80 -19.95
N ASP A 360 20.04 7.45 -20.91
CA ASP A 360 19.77 6.06 -21.28
C ASP A 360 21.05 5.38 -21.81
N GLY A 361 21.46 4.29 -21.16
CA GLY A 361 22.65 3.52 -21.52
C GLY A 361 23.96 4.00 -20.88
N ILE A 362 24.02 5.25 -20.39
CA ILE A 362 25.24 5.84 -19.79
C ILE A 362 25.17 6.03 -18.27
N GLU A 363 24.15 5.45 -17.62
CA GLU A 363 23.93 5.61 -16.19
C GLU A 363 25.13 5.17 -15.35
N SER A 364 25.38 5.90 -14.26
CA SER A 364 26.44 5.56 -13.30
C SER A 364 26.18 4.24 -12.58
N GLU A 365 27.24 3.46 -12.37
CA GLU A 365 27.19 2.16 -11.72
C GLU A 365 27.82 2.21 -10.32
N TRP A 366 27.15 1.60 -9.34
CA TRP A 366 27.47 1.73 -7.93
C TRP A 366 28.00 0.41 -7.34
N PRO A 367 29.28 0.33 -6.94
CA PRO A 367 29.88 -0.91 -6.40
C PRO A 367 29.35 -1.27 -5.00
N LEU A 368 28.72 -0.31 -4.30
CA LEU A 368 27.99 -0.53 -3.04
C LEU A 368 27.09 -1.78 -3.08
N PHE A 369 26.40 -2.01 -4.20
CA PHE A 369 25.48 -3.12 -4.33
C PHE A 369 26.16 -4.48 -4.48
N TYR A 370 27.43 -4.54 -4.92
CA TYR A 370 28.21 -5.77 -4.80
C TYR A 370 28.45 -6.14 -3.34
N VAL A 371 28.72 -5.16 -2.47
CA VAL A 371 28.86 -5.38 -1.03
C VAL A 371 27.55 -5.88 -0.42
N MET A 372 26.42 -5.28 -0.78
CA MET A 372 25.11 -5.76 -0.33
C MET A 372 24.80 -7.18 -0.82
N MET A 373 25.20 -7.54 -2.04
CA MET A 373 25.07 -8.91 -2.56
C MET A 373 25.97 -9.91 -1.83
N ILE A 374 27.16 -9.51 -1.37
CA ILE A 374 28.00 -10.35 -0.50
C ILE A 374 27.27 -10.61 0.82
N ILE A 375 26.77 -9.56 1.49
CA ILE A 375 26.03 -9.69 2.76
C ILE A 375 24.77 -10.56 2.57
N ASP A 376 24.00 -10.34 1.50
CA ASP A 376 22.85 -11.18 1.15
C ASP A 376 23.25 -12.66 0.98
N GLY A 377 24.39 -12.91 0.32
CA GLY A 377 24.93 -14.27 0.14
C GLY A 377 25.29 -14.93 1.47
N VAL A 378 25.87 -14.18 2.41
CA VAL A 378 26.17 -14.69 3.77
C VAL A 378 24.89 -15.03 4.52
N PHE A 379 23.90 -14.13 4.57
CA PHE A 379 22.62 -14.38 5.25
C PHE A 379 21.84 -15.56 4.66
N ARG A 380 21.95 -15.80 3.35
CA ARG A 380 21.29 -16.90 2.64
C ARG A 380 22.13 -18.18 2.55
N THR A 381 23.33 -18.19 3.11
CA THR A 381 24.27 -19.32 3.03
C THR A 381 24.57 -19.74 1.58
N LEU A 382 24.82 -18.77 0.69
CA LEU A 382 25.12 -18.96 -0.73
C LEU A 382 26.61 -18.65 -1.02
N PRO A 383 27.53 -19.62 -0.85
CA PRO A 383 28.98 -19.37 -0.99
C PRO A 383 29.38 -18.97 -2.42
N GLU A 384 28.73 -19.54 -3.45
CA GLU A 384 29.00 -19.20 -4.86
C GLU A 384 28.69 -17.72 -5.16
N GLN A 385 27.59 -17.20 -4.60
CA GLN A 385 27.23 -15.78 -4.73
C GLN A 385 28.28 -14.91 -4.03
N VAL A 386 28.72 -15.29 -2.81
CA VAL A 386 29.73 -14.55 -2.06
C VAL A 386 31.03 -14.46 -2.87
N GLU A 387 31.50 -15.59 -3.41
CA GLU A 387 32.73 -15.64 -4.21
C GLU A 387 32.63 -14.80 -5.50
N GLU A 388 31.51 -14.91 -6.23
CA GLU A 388 31.26 -14.12 -7.44
C GLU A 388 31.39 -12.61 -7.16
N TYR A 389 30.65 -12.11 -6.17
CA TYR A 389 30.62 -10.68 -5.89
C TYR A 389 31.90 -10.18 -5.20
N GLN A 390 32.60 -11.02 -4.42
CA GLN A 390 33.94 -10.68 -3.92
C GLN A 390 34.94 -10.51 -5.07
N LYS A 391 34.93 -11.41 -6.07
CA LYS A 391 35.79 -11.30 -7.25
C LYS A 391 35.48 -10.05 -8.07
N LEU A 392 34.19 -9.75 -8.29
CA LEU A 392 33.75 -8.54 -8.97
C LEU A 392 34.20 -7.29 -8.20
N LEU A 393 33.96 -7.23 -6.88
CA LEU A 393 34.33 -6.09 -6.05
C LEU A 393 35.85 -5.88 -5.99
N LYS A 394 36.64 -6.95 -5.88
CA LYS A 394 38.11 -6.88 -5.86
C LYS A 394 38.69 -6.17 -7.09
N SER A 395 38.03 -6.28 -8.25
CA SER A 395 38.42 -5.57 -9.47
C SER A 395 38.02 -4.08 -9.52
N ARG A 396 37.32 -3.60 -8.49
CA ARG A 396 36.75 -2.24 -8.38
C ARG A 396 37.27 -1.45 -7.18
N ILE A 397 37.94 -2.09 -6.22
CA ILE A 397 38.57 -1.41 -5.09
C ILE A 397 39.97 -0.90 -5.46
N TYR A 398 40.38 0.19 -4.82
CA TYR A 398 41.77 0.66 -4.82
C TYR A 398 42.29 0.73 -3.38
N MET A 399 43.58 0.94 -3.18
CA MET A 399 44.17 1.09 -1.84
C MET A 399 44.47 2.56 -1.55
N ASP A 400 44.22 3.00 -0.31
CA ASP A 400 44.63 4.33 0.15
C ASP A 400 46.12 4.39 0.54
N GLU A 401 46.56 5.55 1.04
CA GLU A 401 47.94 5.81 1.46
C GLU A 401 48.43 4.88 2.60
N TYR A 402 47.50 4.32 3.38
CA TYR A 402 47.80 3.38 4.46
C TYR A 402 47.73 1.92 4.01
N GLY A 403 47.45 1.69 2.72
CA GLY A 403 47.26 0.36 2.14
C GLY A 403 45.88 -0.25 2.45
N ASP A 404 44.93 0.54 2.96
CA ASP A 404 43.59 0.06 3.27
C ASP A 404 42.71 0.09 2.01
N PRO A 405 41.81 -0.91 1.82
CA PRO A 405 40.92 -0.96 0.68
C PRO A 405 39.88 0.17 0.72
N VAL A 406 39.64 0.77 -0.44
CA VAL A 406 38.66 1.84 -0.63
C VAL A 406 37.70 1.45 -1.75
N ILE A 407 36.41 1.47 -1.41
CA ILE A 407 35.32 1.39 -2.40
C ILE A 407 35.07 2.76 -3.05
N PRO A 408 35.15 2.89 -4.38
CA PRO A 408 34.74 4.11 -5.08
C PRO A 408 33.27 4.45 -4.89
N TRP A 409 32.92 5.73 -4.96
CA TRP A 409 31.53 6.17 -4.78
C TRP A 409 30.62 5.62 -5.90
N TYR A 410 31.03 5.80 -7.16
CA TYR A 410 30.37 5.29 -8.36
C TYR A 410 31.37 5.23 -9.52
N TYR A 411 30.96 4.59 -10.61
CA TYR A 411 31.66 4.54 -11.90
C TYR A 411 30.81 5.20 -12.98
N TYR A 412 31.39 6.12 -13.74
CA TYR A 412 30.68 6.89 -14.77
C TYR A 412 31.35 6.76 -16.15
N VAL A 413 30.57 7.02 -17.20
CA VAL A 413 31.07 7.10 -18.57
C VAL A 413 31.65 8.50 -18.81
N PRO A 414 32.93 8.65 -19.19
CA PRO A 414 33.51 9.96 -19.47
C PRO A 414 32.87 10.62 -20.69
N ARG A 415 32.81 11.96 -20.73
CA ARG A 415 32.13 12.74 -21.79
C ARG A 415 32.57 12.33 -23.21
N GLU A 416 33.87 12.12 -23.39
CA GLU A 416 34.48 11.75 -24.68
C GLU A 416 34.02 10.38 -25.20
N GLY A 417 33.56 9.49 -24.32
CA GLY A 417 33.16 8.13 -24.67
C GLY A 417 31.64 7.92 -24.82
N ILE A 418 30.83 8.95 -24.61
CA ILE A 418 29.36 8.80 -24.54
C ILE A 418 28.77 8.24 -25.83
N GLU A 419 29.18 8.76 -26.99
CA GLU A 419 28.63 8.33 -28.29
C GLU A 419 29.03 6.88 -28.62
N ASN A 420 30.24 6.46 -28.23
CA ASN A 420 30.68 5.07 -28.37
C ASN A 420 29.88 4.14 -27.46
N GLU A 421 29.63 4.52 -26.20
CA GLU A 421 28.82 3.72 -25.28
C GLU A 421 27.36 3.60 -25.72
N ARG A 422 26.79 4.66 -26.34
CA ARG A 422 25.42 4.65 -26.87
C ARG A 422 25.28 3.75 -28.10
N SER A 423 26.26 3.74 -28.99
CA SER A 423 26.25 2.93 -30.21
C SER A 423 26.54 1.45 -29.93
N GLU A 424 27.50 1.16 -29.04
CA GLU A 424 27.83 -0.18 -28.58
C GLU A 424 27.93 -0.21 -27.05
N PRO A 425 26.90 -0.75 -26.35
CA PRO A 425 26.89 -0.81 -24.89
C PRO A 425 28.11 -1.53 -24.32
N TYR A 426 28.71 -0.94 -23.27
CA TYR A 426 29.93 -1.39 -22.62
C TYR A 426 31.20 -1.37 -23.49
N SER A 427 31.23 -0.58 -24.56
CA SER A 427 32.45 -0.31 -25.34
C SER A 427 33.42 0.61 -24.60
N VAL A 428 32.93 1.44 -23.68
CA VAL A 428 33.76 2.40 -22.95
C VAL A 428 34.08 1.95 -21.53
N ARG A 429 35.35 2.08 -21.16
CA ARG A 429 35.80 1.87 -19.78
C ARG A 429 35.29 3.00 -18.89
N ARG A 430 34.44 2.67 -17.92
CA ARG A 430 33.95 3.63 -16.91
C ARG A 430 35.07 4.00 -15.93
N LEU A 431 35.09 5.26 -15.53
CA LEU A 431 36.08 5.80 -14.59
C LEU A 431 35.49 5.86 -13.17
N PRO A 432 36.28 5.54 -12.13
CA PRO A 432 35.82 5.68 -10.75
C PRO A 432 35.77 7.16 -10.33
N ALA A 433 34.75 7.51 -9.56
CA ALA A 433 34.71 8.80 -8.87
C ALA A 433 35.68 8.78 -7.68
N ASN A 434 36.83 9.41 -7.86
CA ASN A 434 37.88 9.52 -6.85
C ASN A 434 37.95 10.92 -6.20
N THR A 435 37.07 11.84 -6.61
CA THR A 435 37.03 13.21 -6.08
C THR A 435 36.11 13.27 -4.86
N GLY A 436 36.61 13.84 -3.75
CA GLY A 436 35.79 14.09 -2.54
C GLY A 436 36.01 13.11 -1.36
N GLY A 437 37.05 12.28 -1.37
CA GLY A 437 37.38 11.41 -0.22
C GLY A 437 36.57 10.11 -0.18
N LEU A 438 36.45 9.51 1.01
CA LEU A 438 35.80 8.21 1.21
C LEU A 438 34.28 8.35 1.25
N PHE A 439 33.58 7.51 0.48
CA PHE A 439 32.13 7.36 0.61
C PHE A 439 31.79 6.47 1.81
N LEU A 440 31.36 7.08 2.91
CA LEU A 440 31.32 6.43 4.22
C LEU A 440 30.29 5.31 4.31
N TRP A 441 29.15 5.42 3.62
CA TRP A 441 28.16 4.34 3.57
C TRP A 441 28.73 3.05 2.93
N ALA A 442 29.40 3.16 1.79
CA ALA A 442 30.03 1.99 1.15
C ALA A 442 31.15 1.39 2.00
N GLN A 443 32.02 2.22 2.60
CA GLN A 443 33.07 1.70 3.49
C GLN A 443 32.48 0.98 4.70
N SER A 444 31.40 1.52 5.28
CA SER A 444 30.74 0.93 6.44
C SER A 444 30.20 -0.47 6.14
N LEU A 445 29.48 -0.63 5.01
CA LEU A 445 29.01 -1.95 4.59
C LEU A 445 30.15 -2.88 4.21
N PHE A 446 31.25 -2.36 3.66
CA PHE A 446 32.42 -3.17 3.32
C PHE A 446 33.04 -3.79 4.57
N VAL A 447 33.26 -3.01 5.62
CA VAL A 447 33.78 -3.51 6.90
C VAL A 447 32.87 -4.62 7.43
N LEU A 448 31.54 -4.42 7.42
CA LEU A 448 30.59 -5.45 7.83
C LEU A 448 30.69 -6.72 6.98
N ALA A 449 30.75 -6.58 5.65
CA ALA A 449 30.88 -7.70 4.74
C ALA A 449 32.17 -8.49 5.01
N GLN A 450 33.29 -7.80 5.23
CA GLN A 450 34.58 -8.45 5.53
C GLN A 450 34.56 -9.19 6.87
N LEU A 451 34.01 -8.57 7.93
CA LEU A 451 33.86 -9.22 9.23
C LEU A 451 32.99 -10.49 9.15
N LEU A 452 31.91 -10.44 8.36
CA LEU A 452 31.02 -11.58 8.12
C LEU A 452 31.72 -12.69 7.33
N THR A 453 32.36 -12.36 6.20
CA THR A 453 33.03 -13.37 5.36
C THR A 453 34.28 -13.96 6.00
N GLY A 454 34.92 -13.20 6.90
CA GLY A 454 36.04 -13.68 7.72
C GLY A 454 35.60 -14.54 8.92
N GLY A 455 34.29 -14.70 9.17
CA GLY A 455 33.78 -15.45 10.32
C GLY A 455 34.01 -14.78 11.68
N LEU A 456 34.44 -13.51 11.68
CA LEU A 456 34.73 -12.71 12.87
C LEU A 456 33.44 -12.16 13.50
N LEU A 457 32.43 -11.89 12.67
CA LEU A 457 31.09 -11.48 13.06
C LEU A 457 30.09 -12.51 12.54
N HIS A 458 29.16 -12.95 13.39
CA HIS A 458 28.09 -13.85 12.98
C HIS A 458 26.80 -13.07 12.63
N VAL A 459 26.00 -13.62 11.70
CA VAL A 459 24.72 -13.00 11.29
C VAL A 459 23.76 -12.73 12.46
N ASN A 460 23.79 -13.60 13.48
CA ASN A 460 22.99 -13.45 14.71
C ASN A 460 23.43 -12.30 15.60
N GLU A 461 24.67 -11.83 15.45
CA GLU A 461 25.25 -10.75 16.25
C GLU A 461 24.99 -9.40 15.57
N LEU A 462 25.00 -9.38 14.22
CA LEU A 462 24.63 -8.23 13.41
C LEU A 462 23.12 -8.01 13.33
N ASP A 463 22.32 -9.08 13.37
CA ASP A 463 20.86 -9.02 13.48
C ASP A 463 20.38 -9.78 14.73
N PRO A 464 20.54 -9.19 15.93
CA PRO A 464 20.20 -9.87 17.19
C PRO A 464 18.72 -10.21 17.25
N ILE A 465 17.84 -9.46 16.61
CA ILE A 465 16.39 -9.75 16.59
C ILE A 465 15.99 -10.79 15.54
N ARG A 466 16.95 -11.33 14.78
CA ARG A 466 16.80 -12.41 13.79
C ARG A 466 15.67 -12.16 12.79
N ARG A 467 15.57 -10.93 12.28
CA ARG A 467 14.59 -10.56 11.25
C ARG A 467 14.86 -11.19 9.89
N TYR A 468 16.09 -11.64 9.63
CA TYR A 468 16.37 -12.51 8.49
C TYR A 468 15.55 -13.82 8.53
N LEU A 469 15.01 -14.21 9.69
CA LEU A 469 14.06 -15.30 9.83
C LEU A 469 12.60 -14.81 9.78
N PRO A 470 11.68 -15.62 9.22
CA PRO A 470 10.24 -15.41 9.38
C PRO A 470 9.85 -15.33 10.86
N SER A 471 8.82 -14.56 11.19
CA SER A 471 8.42 -14.29 12.58
C SER A 471 8.12 -15.54 13.41
N TYR A 472 7.67 -16.64 12.81
CA TYR A 472 7.43 -17.92 13.52
C TYR A 472 8.72 -18.69 13.86
N ASN A 473 9.84 -18.39 13.21
CA ASN A 473 11.14 -19.01 13.48
C ASN A 473 12.02 -18.16 14.43
N ARG A 474 11.54 -16.99 14.86
CA ARG A 474 12.30 -16.11 15.75
C ARG A 474 12.22 -16.60 17.20
N PRO A 475 13.35 -16.58 17.93
CA PRO A 475 13.35 -16.98 19.33
C PRO A 475 12.50 -16.04 20.19
N ARG A 476 11.78 -16.60 21.16
CA ARG A 476 11.08 -15.81 22.18
C ARG A 476 12.10 -15.17 23.11
N ARG A 477 12.11 -13.84 23.18
CA ARG A 477 12.92 -13.10 24.15
C ARG A 477 12.09 -12.75 25.38
N ALA A 478 12.66 -12.99 26.56
CA ALA A 478 12.16 -12.44 27.81
C ALA A 478 12.18 -10.90 27.73
N GLY A 479 11.17 -10.24 28.30
CA GLY A 479 11.11 -8.77 28.35
C GLY A 479 10.40 -8.06 27.19
N ARG A 480 9.95 -8.78 26.14
CA ARG A 480 9.04 -8.20 25.13
C ARG A 480 7.58 -8.40 25.54
N TYR A 481 6.84 -7.30 25.65
CA TYR A 481 5.43 -7.28 26.07
C TYR A 481 4.46 -7.62 24.93
N SER A 482 4.86 -7.36 23.69
CA SER A 482 4.08 -7.66 22.46
C SER A 482 5.08 -8.10 21.38
N ALA A 483 4.80 -9.21 20.67
CA ALA A 483 5.73 -9.73 19.66
C ALA A 483 4.99 -10.44 18.52
N PHE A 484 5.46 -10.20 17.30
CA PHE A 484 5.08 -10.97 16.12
C PHE A 484 5.70 -12.36 16.20
N GLN A 485 4.88 -13.41 16.16
CA GLN A 485 5.29 -14.83 16.30
C GLN A 485 4.87 -15.70 15.11
N GLY A 486 4.49 -15.06 14.00
CA GLY A 486 4.04 -15.75 12.79
C GLY A 486 2.66 -16.40 12.94
N ILE A 487 2.31 -17.32 12.02
CA ILE A 487 1.01 -18.00 12.03
C ILE A 487 1.13 -19.26 12.87
N ALA A 488 0.23 -19.45 13.85
CA ALA A 488 0.05 -20.77 14.43
C ALA A 488 -0.43 -21.74 13.34
N THR A 489 0.22 -22.90 13.20
CA THR A 489 -0.14 -23.94 12.22
C THR A 489 -1.60 -24.41 12.34
N ASP A 490 -2.21 -24.22 13.50
CA ASP A 490 -3.64 -24.40 13.77
C ASP A 490 -4.27 -23.12 14.35
N LEU A 491 -4.15 -22.00 13.63
CA LEU A 491 -4.82 -20.76 14.01
C LEU A 491 -6.34 -20.97 13.98
N VAL A 492 -6.98 -20.70 15.11
CA VAL A 492 -8.43 -20.75 15.26
C VAL A 492 -8.89 -19.38 15.75
N VAL A 493 -9.79 -18.76 15.00
CA VAL A 493 -10.41 -17.48 15.39
C VAL A 493 -11.45 -17.76 16.45
N GLN A 494 -11.30 -17.17 17.63
CA GLN A 494 -12.26 -17.31 18.71
C GLN A 494 -13.37 -16.27 18.53
N VAL A 495 -14.61 -16.68 18.69
CA VAL A 495 -15.76 -15.79 18.55
C VAL A 495 -16.58 -15.82 19.83
N VAL A 496 -16.89 -14.62 20.33
CA VAL A 496 -17.77 -14.38 21.47
C VAL A 496 -19.00 -13.63 20.96
N LEU A 497 -20.19 -14.14 21.29
CA LEU A 497 -21.46 -13.50 20.95
C LEU A 497 -22.02 -12.79 22.18
N ILE A 498 -22.16 -11.47 22.10
CA ILE A 498 -22.75 -10.64 23.15
C ILE A 498 -24.15 -10.21 22.70
N ALA A 499 -25.18 -10.58 23.46
CA ALA A 499 -26.56 -10.13 23.24
C ALA A 499 -26.83 -8.88 24.07
N GLU A 500 -27.44 -7.85 23.49
CA GLU A 500 -27.68 -6.58 24.21
C GLU A 500 -28.68 -6.69 25.38
N SER A 501 -29.56 -7.69 25.37
CA SER A 501 -30.59 -7.90 26.40
C SER A 501 -30.73 -9.38 26.79
N MET A 502 -31.23 -9.64 28.00
CA MET A 502 -31.59 -11.00 28.45
C MET A 502 -32.71 -11.61 27.60
N ARG A 503 -33.64 -10.78 27.12
CA ARG A 503 -34.72 -11.21 26.22
C ARG A 503 -34.16 -11.77 24.92
N LEU A 504 -33.22 -11.04 24.31
CA LEU A 504 -32.52 -11.48 23.11
C LEU A 504 -31.72 -12.76 23.34
N GLN A 505 -31.01 -12.85 24.47
CA GLN A 505 -30.27 -14.05 24.85
C GLN A 505 -31.17 -15.30 24.93
N ALA A 506 -32.29 -15.19 25.66
CA ALA A 506 -33.26 -16.29 25.81
C ALA A 506 -33.79 -16.76 24.45
N MET A 507 -34.08 -15.81 23.55
CA MET A 507 -34.52 -16.08 22.19
C MET A 507 -33.45 -16.74 21.32
N MET A 508 -32.19 -16.28 21.38
CA MET A 508 -31.09 -16.98 20.68
C MET A 508 -30.91 -18.41 21.20
N GLY A 509 -31.17 -18.62 22.49
CA GLY A 509 -31.20 -19.93 23.12
C GLY A 509 -32.20 -20.91 22.50
N THR A 510 -33.38 -20.45 22.04
CA THR A 510 -34.36 -21.32 21.37
C THR A 510 -33.88 -21.84 20.02
N TYR A 511 -32.98 -21.12 19.36
CA TYR A 511 -32.29 -21.55 18.13
C TYR A 511 -31.02 -22.38 18.42
N GLY A 512 -30.73 -22.68 19.69
CA GLY A 512 -29.54 -23.41 20.11
C GLY A 512 -28.25 -22.60 19.97
N ILE A 513 -28.33 -21.27 19.93
CA ILE A 513 -27.19 -20.35 19.85
C ILE A 513 -26.92 -19.80 21.24
N GLN A 514 -25.73 -20.09 21.77
CA GLN A 514 -25.30 -19.60 23.08
C GLN A 514 -24.72 -18.19 22.94
N THR A 515 -25.28 -17.24 23.67
CA THR A 515 -24.82 -15.84 23.76
C THR A 515 -24.66 -15.45 25.23
N GLN A 516 -23.91 -14.39 25.52
CA GLN A 516 -23.76 -13.82 26.87
C GLN A 516 -24.29 -12.39 26.90
N THR A 517 -24.80 -11.94 28.04
CA THR A 517 -25.12 -10.51 28.23
C THR A 517 -23.89 -9.74 28.72
N PRO A 518 -23.87 -8.39 28.58
CA PRO A 518 -22.79 -7.57 29.14
C PRO A 518 -22.60 -7.73 30.65
N HIS A 519 -23.66 -8.11 31.37
CA HIS A 519 -23.59 -8.38 32.80
C HIS A 519 -22.92 -9.72 33.12
N GLU A 520 -23.20 -10.78 32.34
CA GLU A 520 -22.61 -12.11 32.55
C GLU A 520 -21.11 -12.21 32.22
N VAL A 521 -20.55 -11.23 31.51
CA VAL A 521 -19.13 -11.18 31.16
C VAL A 521 -18.29 -10.42 32.19
N GLU A 522 -18.90 -9.78 33.17
CA GLU A 522 -18.20 -9.14 34.28
C GLU A 522 -17.27 -10.15 34.99
N PRO A 523 -16.03 -9.75 35.36
CA PRO A 523 -15.50 -8.39 35.42
C PRO A 523 -14.91 -7.86 34.09
N VAL A 524 -15.04 -8.59 32.97
CA VAL A 524 -14.55 -8.10 31.67
C VAL A 524 -15.50 -7.04 31.12
N GLN A 525 -14.97 -5.87 30.80
CA GLN A 525 -15.74 -4.76 30.24
C GLN A 525 -15.80 -4.88 28.72
N VAL A 526 -17.02 -4.90 28.16
CA VAL A 526 -17.24 -4.82 26.72
C VAL A 526 -17.32 -3.35 26.32
N CYS A 527 -16.41 -2.92 25.46
CA CYS A 527 -16.21 -1.52 25.10
C CYS A 527 -16.29 -1.32 23.58
N SER A 528 -16.55 -0.09 23.15
CA SER A 528 -16.46 0.27 21.74
C SER A 528 -15.00 0.42 21.31
N SER A 529 -14.76 0.32 20.01
CA SER A 529 -13.42 0.57 19.45
C SER A 529 -12.95 2.02 19.70
N THR A 530 -13.87 2.98 19.70
CA THR A 530 -13.60 4.41 19.96
C THR A 530 -13.06 4.66 21.38
N GLN A 531 -13.52 3.92 22.38
CA GLN A 531 -12.98 4.04 23.75
C GLN A 531 -11.50 3.64 23.80
N LEU A 532 -11.13 2.58 23.08
CA LEU A 532 -9.73 2.17 22.95
C LEU A 532 -8.90 3.24 22.22
N VAL A 533 -9.47 3.97 21.25
CA VAL A 533 -8.78 5.12 20.62
C VAL A 533 -8.44 6.20 21.65
N HIS A 534 -9.33 6.48 22.60
CA HIS A 534 -9.06 7.43 23.68
C HIS A 534 -7.94 6.96 24.60
N VAL A 535 -7.87 5.67 24.93
CA VAL A 535 -6.75 5.10 25.71
C VAL A 535 -5.42 5.29 24.98
N TYR A 536 -5.36 4.92 23.70
CA TYR A 536 -4.13 5.07 22.93
C TYR A 536 -3.73 6.52 22.67
N ARG A 537 -4.64 7.50 22.80
CA ARG A 537 -4.31 8.92 22.65
C ARG A 537 -3.24 9.36 23.65
N GLU A 538 -3.30 8.83 24.87
CA GLU A 538 -2.35 9.15 25.95
C GLU A 538 -0.96 8.53 25.72
N LEU A 539 -0.85 7.57 24.81
CA LEU A 539 0.42 6.94 24.49
C LEU A 539 1.35 7.92 23.76
N GLY A 540 2.52 8.18 24.35
CA GLY A 540 3.52 9.09 23.79
C GLY A 540 3.23 10.58 24.04
N VAL A 541 2.32 10.94 24.95
CA VAL A 541 2.14 12.32 25.38
C VAL A 541 3.40 12.82 26.10
N CYS A 542 3.88 14.01 25.74
CA CYS A 542 4.99 14.67 26.43
C CYS A 542 4.78 16.19 26.43
N ASN A 543 4.42 16.73 27.60
CA ASN A 543 4.15 18.16 27.75
C ASN A 543 5.40 19.03 27.51
N LYS A 544 6.59 18.55 27.90
CA LYS A 544 7.86 19.29 27.70
C LYS A 544 8.19 19.50 26.22
N LEU A 545 7.90 18.49 25.40
CA LEU A 545 8.12 18.53 23.94
C LEU A 545 6.88 18.98 23.16
N LYS A 546 5.77 19.30 23.86
CA LYS A 546 4.46 19.66 23.26
C LYS A 546 3.92 18.57 22.32
N LEU A 547 4.16 17.30 22.65
CA LEU A 547 3.67 16.16 21.89
C LEU A 547 2.36 15.64 22.48
N THR A 548 1.34 15.53 21.64
CA THR A 548 -0.04 15.18 22.05
C THR A 548 -0.37 13.69 22.05
N GLY A 549 0.63 12.83 21.80
CA GLY A 549 0.45 11.37 21.73
C GLY A 549 -0.17 10.88 20.41
N ARG A 550 -0.91 9.76 20.44
CA ARG A 550 -1.48 9.16 19.21
C ARG A 550 -2.64 10.02 18.68
N PRO A 551 -2.67 10.33 17.38
CA PRO A 551 -3.82 11.00 16.77
C PRO A 551 -5.09 10.12 16.85
N ILE A 552 -6.26 10.75 16.81
CA ILE A 552 -7.56 10.05 16.79
C ILE A 552 -7.65 9.24 15.50
N ARG A 553 -7.37 7.93 15.60
CA ARG A 553 -7.32 6.99 14.49
C ARG A 553 -8.09 5.73 14.90
N PRO A 554 -9.02 5.23 14.07
CA PRO A 554 -9.80 4.05 14.40
C PRO A 554 -8.88 2.83 14.57
N VAL A 555 -9.24 1.96 15.52
CA VAL A 555 -8.58 0.66 15.70
C VAL A 555 -9.24 -0.34 14.75
N GLY A 556 -8.43 -1.02 13.93
CA GLY A 556 -8.96 -1.99 12.98
C GLY A 556 -9.22 -3.35 13.61
N SER A 557 -9.60 -4.30 12.77
CA SER A 557 -10.08 -5.61 13.19
C SER A 557 -9.01 -6.47 13.86
N LEU A 558 -7.72 -6.29 13.52
CA LEU A 558 -6.64 -6.97 14.24
C LEU A 558 -6.48 -6.39 15.64
N GLY A 559 -6.57 -5.07 15.79
CA GLY A 559 -6.56 -4.41 17.10
C GLY A 559 -7.78 -4.78 17.94
N THR A 560 -9.00 -4.78 17.40
CA THR A 560 -10.21 -5.12 18.18
C THR A 560 -10.32 -6.61 18.51
N SER A 561 -9.54 -7.48 17.84
CA SER A 561 -9.51 -8.93 18.12
C SER A 561 -8.55 -9.31 19.25
N LYS A 562 -8.03 -8.34 20.01
CA LYS A 562 -7.22 -8.55 21.22
C LYS A 562 -8.07 -8.34 22.48
N ILE A 563 -7.63 -8.94 23.57
CA ILE A 563 -8.07 -8.59 24.91
C ILE A 563 -7.05 -7.61 25.50
N TYR A 564 -7.53 -6.52 26.09
CA TYR A 564 -6.66 -5.50 26.68
C TYR A 564 -6.69 -5.59 28.19
N ARG A 565 -5.55 -5.35 28.83
CA ARG A 565 -5.48 -5.02 30.25
C ARG A 565 -5.14 -3.54 30.41
N VAL A 566 -6.04 -2.80 31.02
CA VAL A 566 -5.89 -1.35 31.24
C VAL A 566 -6.20 -1.05 32.70
N CYS A 567 -5.22 -0.51 33.44
CA CYS A 567 -5.36 -0.19 34.87
C CYS A 567 -5.93 -1.35 35.71
N GLY A 568 -5.53 -2.59 35.43
CA GLY A 568 -6.03 -3.79 36.10
C GLY A 568 -7.40 -4.30 35.61
N MET A 569 -8.12 -3.53 34.81
CA MET A 569 -9.38 -3.96 34.16
C MET A 569 -9.07 -4.78 32.91
N THR A 570 -9.90 -5.79 32.66
CA THR A 570 -9.84 -6.56 31.40
C THR A 570 -10.91 -6.01 30.46
N VAL A 571 -10.51 -5.64 29.24
CA VAL A 571 -11.37 -4.97 28.26
C VAL A 571 -11.41 -5.79 26.97
N LEU A 572 -12.62 -6.03 26.46
CA LEU A 572 -12.88 -6.63 25.15
C LEU A 572 -13.59 -5.59 24.26
N CYS A 573 -13.06 -5.35 23.07
CA CYS A 573 -13.65 -4.39 22.13
C CYS A 573 -14.45 -5.11 21.03
N TYR A 574 -15.60 -4.58 20.65
CA TYR A 574 -16.27 -5.00 19.42
C TYR A 574 -15.78 -4.20 18.20
N PRO A 575 -15.72 -4.80 17.00
CA PRO A 575 -15.28 -4.13 15.78
C PRO A 575 -16.16 -2.96 15.34
N LEU A 576 -15.59 -2.05 14.53
CA LEU A 576 -16.25 -0.86 13.97
C LEU A 576 -17.57 -1.15 13.23
N ILE A 577 -17.72 -2.34 12.61
CA ILE A 577 -18.94 -2.72 11.89
C ILE A 577 -20.19 -2.83 12.80
N PHE A 578 -19.99 -2.95 14.11
CA PHE A 578 -21.06 -2.93 15.12
C PHE A 578 -21.19 -1.59 15.85
N GLU A 579 -20.35 -0.62 15.51
CA GLU A 579 -20.41 0.73 16.05
C GLU A 579 -21.55 1.52 15.38
N VAL A 580 -22.16 2.44 16.13
CA VAL A 580 -23.17 3.35 15.56
C VAL A 580 -22.42 4.41 14.76
N SER A 581 -22.05 4.09 13.53
CA SER A 581 -21.44 5.03 12.58
C SER A 581 -22.46 6.09 12.12
N GLU A 582 -21.97 7.28 11.78
CA GLU A 582 -22.77 8.29 11.09
C GLU A 582 -23.26 7.80 9.72
N PHE A 583 -22.58 6.82 9.10
CA PHE A 583 -22.92 6.27 7.79
C PHE A 583 -23.74 4.96 7.90
N TYR A 584 -24.76 4.80 7.06
CA TYR A 584 -25.87 3.83 7.26
C TYR A 584 -25.61 2.39 6.79
N LEU A 585 -24.45 2.07 6.20
CA LEU A 585 -24.21 0.81 5.48
C LEU A 585 -24.57 -0.44 6.29
N TYR A 586 -24.17 -0.47 7.57
CA TYR A 586 -24.33 -1.64 8.44
C TYR A 586 -25.77 -1.88 8.91
N ARG A 587 -26.71 -0.98 8.56
CA ARG A 587 -28.15 -1.22 8.74
C ARG A 587 -28.71 -2.24 7.73
N ASP A 588 -27.99 -2.51 6.64
CA ASP A 588 -28.27 -3.63 5.74
C ASP A 588 -27.65 -4.92 6.30
N MET A 589 -28.48 -5.80 6.86
CA MET A 589 -28.01 -7.05 7.46
C MET A 589 -27.30 -7.98 6.47
N ALA A 590 -27.71 -8.01 5.20
CA ALA A 590 -27.04 -8.86 4.23
C ALA A 590 -25.59 -8.39 4.01
N LEU A 591 -25.36 -7.07 4.02
CA LEU A 591 -24.04 -6.48 3.99
C LEU A 591 -23.27 -6.76 5.29
N LEU A 592 -23.90 -6.60 6.45
CA LEU A 592 -23.28 -6.89 7.75
C LEU A 592 -22.83 -8.36 7.88
N ILE A 593 -23.64 -9.33 7.45
CA ILE A 593 -23.29 -10.76 7.46
C ILE A 593 -22.04 -11.02 6.62
N ASP A 594 -21.98 -10.45 5.42
CA ASP A 594 -20.84 -10.62 4.52
C ASP A 594 -19.57 -9.93 5.05
N ASP A 595 -19.75 -8.79 5.72
CA ASP A 595 -18.66 -8.08 6.38
C ASP A 595 -18.13 -8.88 7.58
N ILE A 596 -18.98 -9.48 8.41
CA ILE A 596 -18.53 -10.38 9.49
C ILE A 596 -17.69 -11.54 8.94
N LYS A 597 -18.14 -12.17 7.83
CA LYS A 597 -17.40 -13.24 7.17
C LYS A 597 -16.03 -12.75 6.66
N THR A 598 -16.01 -11.60 6.01
CA THR A 598 -14.80 -10.96 5.51
C THR A 598 -13.83 -10.62 6.65
N GLU A 599 -14.33 -10.14 7.78
CA GLU A 599 -13.54 -9.83 8.97
C GLU A 599 -12.92 -11.08 9.60
N LEU A 600 -13.68 -12.17 9.73
CA LEU A 600 -13.15 -13.44 10.22
C LEU A 600 -12.07 -14.01 9.29
N GLN A 601 -12.27 -13.90 7.97
CA GLN A 601 -11.26 -14.27 6.97
C GLN A 601 -10.02 -13.38 7.06
N PHE A 602 -10.19 -12.07 7.20
CA PHE A 602 -9.11 -11.11 7.34
C PHE A 602 -8.28 -11.40 8.60
N VAL A 603 -8.92 -11.53 9.76
CA VAL A 603 -8.25 -11.90 11.02
C VAL A 603 -7.56 -13.25 10.88
N GLY A 604 -8.25 -14.28 10.37
CA GLY A 604 -7.66 -15.61 10.16
C GLY A 604 -6.44 -15.59 9.21
N LYS A 605 -6.46 -14.76 8.17
CA LYS A 605 -5.36 -14.68 7.19
C LYS A 605 -4.17 -13.87 7.69
N TYR A 606 -4.41 -12.76 8.40
CA TYR A 606 -3.38 -11.77 8.73
C TYR A 606 -2.94 -11.73 10.20
N TRP A 607 -3.53 -12.53 11.08
CA TRP A 607 -3.07 -12.63 12.48
C TRP A 607 -1.65 -13.18 12.59
N ARG A 608 -0.75 -12.44 13.25
CA ARG A 608 0.67 -12.81 13.42
C ARG A 608 1.18 -12.60 14.85
N LEU A 609 0.28 -12.42 15.81
CA LEU A 609 0.60 -12.15 17.20
C LEU A 609 0.57 -13.43 18.03
N SER A 610 1.18 -13.38 19.22
CA SER A 610 1.07 -14.45 20.20
C SER A 610 -0.34 -14.52 20.78
N GLY A 611 -0.88 -15.73 20.97
CA GLY A 611 -2.25 -15.96 21.40
C GLY A 611 -3.25 -15.96 20.24
N ARG A 612 -4.45 -16.48 20.50
CA ARG A 612 -5.53 -16.58 19.51
C ARG A 612 -6.30 -15.25 19.41
N PRO A 613 -6.72 -14.83 18.20
CA PRO A 613 -7.60 -13.68 18.07
C PRO A 613 -8.98 -13.98 18.64
N THR A 614 -9.54 -13.04 19.39
CA THR A 614 -10.87 -13.12 20.01
C THR A 614 -11.76 -12.02 19.47
N VAL A 615 -12.69 -12.37 18.58
CA VAL A 615 -13.63 -11.45 17.94
C VAL A 615 -14.93 -11.38 18.73
N CYS A 616 -15.33 -10.18 19.12
CA CYS A 616 -16.61 -9.91 19.78
C CYS A 616 -17.67 -9.51 18.73
N LEU A 617 -18.73 -10.31 18.58
CA LEU A 617 -19.87 -9.97 17.74
C LEU A 617 -21.03 -9.53 18.62
N LEU A 618 -21.55 -8.33 18.35
CA LEU A 618 -22.68 -7.76 19.08
C LEU A 618 -23.99 -8.12 18.36
N VAL A 619 -24.94 -8.68 19.09
CA VAL A 619 -26.29 -9.00 18.60
C VAL A 619 -27.28 -8.06 19.28
N ARG A 620 -28.08 -7.37 18.47
CA ARG A 620 -29.11 -6.43 18.91
C ARG A 620 -30.51 -6.94 18.54
N GLU A 621 -31.52 -6.49 19.26
CA GLU A 621 -32.92 -6.83 19.04
C GLU A 621 -33.41 -6.36 17.66
N GLU A 622 -32.86 -5.26 17.13
CA GLU A 622 -33.15 -4.78 15.77
C GLU A 622 -32.78 -5.79 14.67
N HIS A 623 -31.73 -6.59 14.88
CA HIS A 623 -31.33 -7.64 13.95
C HIS A 623 -32.44 -8.70 13.80
N MET A 624 -33.20 -8.99 14.86
CA MET A 624 -34.27 -9.98 14.78
C MET A 624 -35.44 -9.56 13.89
N ARG A 625 -35.64 -8.25 13.70
CA ARG A 625 -36.74 -7.70 12.89
C ARG A 625 -36.46 -7.76 11.38
N ASP A 626 -35.22 -8.07 11.02
CA ASP A 626 -34.76 -8.10 9.64
C ASP A 626 -35.33 -9.28 8.85
N PRO A 627 -35.82 -9.07 7.61
CA PRO A 627 -36.15 -10.17 6.69
C PRO A 627 -35.02 -11.19 6.49
N HIS A 628 -33.76 -10.75 6.60
CA HIS A 628 -32.56 -11.57 6.46
C HIS A 628 -32.08 -12.23 7.76
N PHE A 629 -32.87 -12.16 8.84
CA PHE A 629 -32.48 -12.74 10.13
C PHE A 629 -32.19 -14.26 10.03
N LYS A 630 -32.88 -14.97 9.12
CA LYS A 630 -32.60 -16.39 8.85
C LYS A 630 -31.16 -16.61 8.37
N GLN A 631 -30.66 -15.76 7.49
CA GLN A 631 -29.27 -15.82 7.00
C GLN A 631 -28.27 -15.54 8.14
N MET A 632 -28.63 -14.68 9.10
CA MET A 632 -27.81 -14.46 10.30
C MET A 632 -27.78 -15.70 11.20
N LEU A 633 -28.90 -16.42 11.36
CA LEU A 633 -28.93 -17.71 12.05
C LEU A 633 -28.07 -18.76 11.34
N ASP A 634 -28.08 -18.79 10.00
CA ASP A 634 -27.22 -19.67 9.21
C ASP A 634 -25.74 -19.38 9.47
N LEU A 635 -25.35 -18.09 9.54
CA LEU A 635 -24.00 -17.67 9.95
C LEU A 635 -23.66 -18.20 11.36
N PHE A 636 -24.53 -17.99 12.35
CA PHE A 636 -24.29 -18.47 13.72
C PHE A 636 -24.18 -20.01 13.78
N ALA A 637 -24.97 -20.72 12.99
CA ALA A 637 -24.88 -22.17 12.85
C ALA A 637 -23.54 -22.61 12.24
N MET A 638 -23.02 -21.87 11.24
CA MET A 638 -21.68 -22.09 10.69
C MET A 638 -20.59 -21.90 11.75
N LEU A 639 -20.65 -20.80 12.51
CA LEU A 639 -19.71 -20.53 13.61
C LEU A 639 -19.74 -21.64 14.68
N LYS A 640 -20.94 -22.16 15.00
CA LYS A 640 -21.11 -23.28 15.94
C LYS A 640 -20.55 -24.60 15.40
N LYS A 641 -20.61 -24.85 14.09
CA LYS A 641 -19.97 -26.01 13.43
C LYS A 641 -18.44 -25.92 13.42
N GLY A 642 -17.88 -24.75 13.76
CA GLY A 642 -16.44 -24.53 13.90
C GLY A 642 -15.71 -24.10 12.63
N HIS A 643 -16.45 -23.81 11.55
CA HIS A 643 -15.89 -23.32 10.28
C HIS A 643 -16.78 -22.27 9.64
N CYS A 644 -16.18 -21.17 9.16
CA CYS A 644 -16.86 -20.12 8.42
C CYS A 644 -16.08 -19.79 7.15
N ASP A 645 -16.60 -20.16 5.98
CA ASP A 645 -16.02 -19.88 4.65
C ASP A 645 -14.50 -20.14 4.58
N GLY A 646 -14.08 -21.34 5.03
CA GLY A 646 -12.68 -21.79 5.03
C GLY A 646 -11.88 -21.38 6.29
N VAL A 647 -12.42 -20.54 7.15
CA VAL A 647 -11.79 -20.12 8.42
C VAL A 647 -12.18 -21.07 9.54
N LYS A 648 -11.20 -21.61 10.26
CA LYS A 648 -11.42 -22.35 11.51
C LYS A 648 -11.85 -21.38 12.61
N VAL A 649 -13.02 -21.61 13.18
CA VAL A 649 -13.62 -20.76 14.21
C VAL A 649 -13.93 -21.57 15.46
N ARG A 650 -13.79 -20.96 16.63
CA ARG A 650 -14.26 -21.50 17.91
C ARG A 650 -15.23 -20.51 18.57
N LEU A 651 -16.52 -20.81 18.47
CA LEU A 651 -17.56 -20.14 19.24
C LEU A 651 -17.51 -20.62 20.71
N GLY A 652 -17.54 -19.69 21.67
CA GLY A 652 -17.56 -20.07 23.08
C GLY A 652 -17.79 -18.89 24.03
N ARG A 653 -17.99 -19.21 25.31
CA ARG A 653 -18.06 -18.22 26.38
C ARG A 653 -16.71 -17.53 26.58
N LEU A 654 -16.72 -16.23 26.82
CA LEU A 654 -15.52 -15.40 26.98
C LEU A 654 -14.59 -15.95 28.07
N GLN A 655 -15.11 -16.33 29.23
CA GLN A 655 -14.32 -16.85 30.36
C GLN A 655 -13.49 -18.09 29.98
N ASN A 656 -13.98 -18.91 29.05
CA ASN A 656 -13.29 -20.12 28.60
C ASN A 656 -12.20 -19.84 27.56
N LEU A 657 -12.26 -18.67 26.90
CA LEU A 657 -11.40 -18.33 25.78
C LEU A 657 -10.18 -17.49 26.22
N ILE A 658 -10.34 -16.63 27.25
CA ILE A 658 -9.34 -15.68 27.76
C ILE A 658 -7.94 -16.30 27.92
N SER A 659 -7.84 -17.50 28.47
CA SER A 659 -6.55 -18.15 28.77
C SER A 659 -5.70 -18.46 27.52
N SER A 660 -6.34 -18.50 26.35
CA SER A 660 -5.69 -18.75 25.06
C SER A 660 -5.74 -17.55 24.11
N SER A 661 -6.40 -16.47 24.52
CA SER A 661 -6.50 -15.22 23.77
C SER A 661 -5.19 -14.46 23.73
N CYS A 662 -5.04 -13.59 22.75
CA CYS A 662 -3.99 -12.57 22.75
C CYS A 662 -4.34 -11.46 23.73
N ILE A 663 -3.52 -11.30 24.76
CA ILE A 663 -3.68 -10.26 25.77
C ILE A 663 -2.59 -9.20 25.58
N GLU A 664 -2.99 -7.94 25.44
CA GLU A 664 -2.07 -6.80 25.38
C GLU A 664 -2.21 -5.94 26.64
N HIS A 665 -1.08 -5.68 27.28
CA HIS A 665 -1.01 -4.91 28.51
C HIS A 665 -0.73 -3.44 28.19
N LEU A 666 -1.64 -2.54 28.54
CA LEU A 666 -1.52 -1.09 28.37
C LEU A 666 -1.20 -0.43 29.71
N ASP A 667 -0.15 -0.92 30.37
CA ASP A 667 0.20 -0.53 31.74
C ASP A 667 0.74 0.91 31.84
N PHE A 668 1.06 1.56 30.71
CA PHE A 668 1.42 2.99 30.67
C PHE A 668 0.30 3.88 31.22
N MET A 669 -0.95 3.40 31.22
CA MET A 669 -2.11 4.09 31.82
C MET A 669 -2.10 4.11 33.35
N SER A 670 -1.20 3.40 34.03
CA SER A 670 -1.14 3.39 35.50
C SER A 670 -0.58 4.67 36.13
N GLN A 671 -0.12 5.63 35.31
CA GLN A 671 0.65 6.80 35.76
C GLN A 671 -0.15 8.14 35.83
N GLY A 672 -1.47 8.13 35.57
CA GLY A 672 -2.30 9.35 35.55
C GLY A 672 -3.61 9.24 36.35
N GLU A 673 -4.20 10.40 36.69
CA GLU A 673 -5.57 10.52 37.21
C GLU A 673 -6.54 10.49 36.02
N PHE A 674 -7.44 9.51 35.94
CA PHE A 674 -8.32 9.34 34.78
C PHE A 674 -9.80 9.46 35.15
N PRO A 675 -10.60 10.20 34.36
CA PRO A 675 -12.05 10.25 34.53
C PRO A 675 -12.65 8.84 34.37
N SER A 676 -13.47 8.43 35.33
CA SER A 676 -14.27 7.19 35.25
C SER A 676 -15.15 7.11 33.98
N GLU A 677 -15.39 8.24 33.32
CA GLU A 677 -16.23 8.38 32.13
C GLU A 677 -15.57 7.86 30.83
N MET A 678 -14.25 7.65 30.81
CA MET A 678 -13.52 7.24 29.58
C MET A 678 -13.84 5.82 29.09
N PHE A 679 -14.32 4.95 29.99
CA PHE A 679 -14.76 3.58 29.67
C PHE A 679 -16.27 3.45 29.88
N THR A 680 -17.06 3.98 28.95
CA THR A 680 -18.51 3.78 28.97
C THR A 680 -18.83 2.35 28.52
N GLN A 681 -18.84 1.41 29.47
CA GLN A 681 -19.17 0.01 29.17
C GLN A 681 -20.49 -0.09 28.39
N PHE A 682 -20.51 -1.00 27.41
CA PHE A 682 -21.76 -1.36 26.74
C PHE A 682 -22.71 -1.98 27.76
N LYS A 683 -23.75 -1.24 28.15
CA LYS A 683 -24.69 -1.64 29.21
C LYS A 683 -25.76 -2.57 28.64
N GLN A 684 -26.16 -3.53 29.47
CA GLN A 684 -27.30 -4.38 29.16
C GLN A 684 -28.57 -3.51 29.03
N LEU A 685 -29.30 -3.68 27.92
CA LEU A 685 -30.58 -3.03 27.70
C LEU A 685 -31.61 -3.54 28.72
N GLN A 686 -32.17 -2.60 29.49
CA GLN A 686 -33.26 -2.86 30.43
C GLN A 686 -34.58 -2.45 29.78
N HIS A 687 -35.60 -3.29 29.92
CA HIS A 687 -36.95 -2.99 29.48
C HIS A 687 -37.80 -2.66 30.69
N ASP A 688 -38.54 -1.54 30.66
CA ASP A 688 -39.41 -1.10 31.77
C ASP A 688 -40.59 -2.06 32.03
N TYR A 689 -40.87 -2.95 31.08
CA TYR A 689 -41.99 -3.89 31.13
C TYR A 689 -41.51 -5.31 31.49
N ILE A 690 -42.05 -5.86 32.58
CA ILE A 690 -41.71 -7.19 33.15
C ILE A 690 -42.34 -8.35 32.34
N GLY A 691 -43.31 -8.05 31.46
CA GLY A 691 -43.95 -9.06 30.62
C GLY A 691 -43.02 -9.56 29.51
N TYR A 692 -42.76 -10.88 29.47
CA TYR A 692 -42.12 -11.56 28.33
C TYR A 692 -43.03 -11.47 27.09
N GLN A 693 -43.02 -10.34 26.39
CA GLN A 693 -43.52 -10.28 25.02
C GLN A 693 -42.52 -11.01 24.13
N SER A 694 -42.96 -12.09 23.48
CA SER A 694 -42.09 -12.88 22.62
C SER A 694 -41.57 -12.02 21.48
N LEU A 695 -40.25 -12.03 21.24
CA LEU A 695 -39.67 -11.33 20.08
C LEU A 695 -40.15 -11.94 18.75
N THR A 696 -40.76 -13.13 18.77
CA THR A 696 -41.40 -13.74 17.58
C THR A 696 -42.69 -13.04 17.16
N ASP A 697 -43.32 -12.32 18.08
CA ASP A 697 -44.59 -11.60 17.83
C ASP A 697 -44.34 -10.15 17.39
N VAL A 698 -43.06 -9.78 17.26
CA VAL A 698 -42.64 -8.46 16.78
C VAL A 698 -42.81 -8.43 15.25
N PRO A 699 -43.56 -7.45 14.71
CA PRO A 699 -43.76 -7.34 13.27
C PRO A 699 -42.41 -7.31 12.55
N ARG A 700 -42.24 -8.15 11.52
CA ARG A 700 -41.09 -8.05 10.62
C ARG A 700 -41.09 -6.67 9.99
N THR A 701 -39.91 -6.07 9.82
CA THR A 701 -39.80 -4.82 9.09
C THR A 701 -40.28 -5.05 7.66
N LEU A 702 -41.44 -4.51 7.31
CA LEU A 702 -41.94 -4.48 5.93
C LEU A 702 -41.04 -3.54 5.13
N THR A 703 -40.76 -3.88 3.87
CA THR A 703 -40.04 -2.98 2.95
C THR A 703 -40.89 -1.73 2.75
N TYR A 704 -40.51 -0.63 3.40
CA TYR A 704 -41.21 0.63 3.29
C TYR A 704 -41.02 1.19 1.88
N ARG A 705 -42.13 1.42 1.17
CA ARG A 705 -42.14 1.97 -0.19
C ARG A 705 -43.11 3.13 -0.25
N GLU A 706 -42.63 4.24 -0.79
CA GLU A 706 -43.42 5.45 -0.99
C GLU A 706 -43.55 5.78 -2.48
N GLN A 707 -44.47 6.68 -2.79
CA GLN A 707 -44.58 7.25 -4.13
C GLN A 707 -43.38 8.15 -4.43
N ASP A 708 -42.95 8.13 -5.68
CA ASP A 708 -41.86 8.97 -6.18
C ASP A 708 -42.37 10.41 -6.41
N LEU A 709 -42.41 11.18 -5.33
CA LEU A 709 -42.72 12.61 -5.37
C LEU A 709 -41.43 13.40 -5.59
N ASN A 710 -41.48 14.41 -6.45
CA ASN A 710 -40.34 15.26 -6.76
C ASN A 710 -40.66 16.74 -6.49
N TYR A 711 -39.93 17.33 -5.54
CA TYR A 711 -40.07 18.72 -5.13
C TYR A 711 -38.99 19.66 -5.70
N GLU A 712 -38.25 19.27 -6.74
CA GLU A 712 -37.21 20.12 -7.37
C GLU A 712 -37.74 21.52 -7.76
N SER A 713 -38.97 21.58 -8.27
CA SER A 713 -39.63 22.85 -8.65
C SER A 713 -39.85 23.82 -7.48
N PHE A 714 -39.83 23.35 -6.23
CA PHE A 714 -40.00 24.17 -5.03
C PHE A 714 -38.75 24.97 -4.68
N LYS A 715 -37.58 24.67 -5.28
CA LYS A 715 -36.36 25.49 -5.14
C LYS A 715 -36.58 26.96 -5.51
N HIS A 716 -37.49 27.23 -6.45
CA HIS A 716 -37.82 28.58 -6.92
C HIS A 716 -39.11 29.17 -6.31
N ARG A 717 -39.82 28.41 -5.45
CA ARG A 717 -41.05 28.87 -4.78
C ARG A 717 -40.72 29.58 -3.46
N PRO A 718 -41.58 30.50 -2.97
CA PRO A 718 -41.37 31.18 -1.69
C PRO A 718 -41.35 30.19 -0.51
N THR A 719 -40.67 30.57 0.58
CA THR A 719 -40.43 29.70 1.75
C THR A 719 -41.74 29.25 2.41
N SER A 720 -42.80 30.07 2.37
CA SER A 720 -44.14 29.72 2.85
C SER A 720 -44.70 28.46 2.18
N ASP A 721 -44.58 28.35 0.86
CA ASP A 721 -45.12 27.23 0.08
C ASP A 721 -44.38 25.92 0.40
N VAL A 722 -43.07 26.02 0.70
CA VAL A 722 -42.24 24.88 1.12
C VAL A 722 -42.68 24.39 2.50
N VAL A 723 -42.93 25.31 3.43
CA VAL A 723 -43.43 24.99 4.79
C VAL A 723 -44.84 24.39 4.75
N ASP A 724 -45.73 24.91 3.91
CA ASP A 724 -47.08 24.36 3.77
C ASP A 724 -47.07 22.98 3.11
N ALA A 725 -46.24 22.78 2.07
CA ALA A 725 -46.02 21.45 1.50
C ALA A 725 -45.46 20.47 2.55
N LEU A 726 -44.52 20.91 3.38
CA LEU A 726 -43.91 20.11 4.44
C LEU A 726 -44.94 19.66 5.48
N ARG A 727 -45.89 20.52 5.84
CA ARG A 727 -47.01 20.19 6.75
C ARG A 727 -48.00 19.20 6.14
N SER A 728 -48.13 19.19 4.83
CA SER A 728 -49.12 18.36 4.11
C SER A 728 -48.64 16.95 3.77
N THR A 729 -47.32 16.73 3.71
CA THR A 729 -46.74 15.46 3.25
C THR A 729 -46.28 14.60 4.42
N GLU A 730 -46.71 13.33 4.44
CA GLU A 730 -46.18 12.31 5.36
C GLU A 730 -45.06 11.47 4.71
N ASN A 731 -44.79 11.70 3.42
CA ASN A 731 -43.77 10.97 2.66
C ASN A 731 -42.36 11.38 3.12
N ILE A 732 -41.59 10.41 3.63
CA ILE A 732 -40.26 10.64 4.22
C ILE A 732 -39.31 11.25 3.19
N PHE A 733 -39.28 10.72 1.97
CA PHE A 733 -38.40 11.26 0.93
C PHE A 733 -38.77 12.70 0.55
N ALA A 734 -40.07 12.99 0.42
CA ALA A 734 -40.58 14.33 0.16
C ALA A 734 -40.23 15.31 1.29
N GLN A 735 -40.40 14.89 2.55
CA GLN A 735 -39.99 15.69 3.70
C GLN A 735 -38.49 15.97 3.67
N SER A 736 -37.66 14.97 3.35
CA SER A 736 -36.21 15.15 3.20
C SER A 736 -35.86 16.18 2.11
N GLN A 737 -36.56 16.16 0.97
CA GLN A 737 -36.36 17.15 -0.11
C GLN A 737 -36.74 18.57 0.35
N LEU A 738 -37.90 18.73 0.97
CA LEU A 738 -38.40 20.03 1.43
C LEU A 738 -37.51 20.62 2.53
N TRP A 739 -37.11 19.80 3.51
CA TRP A 739 -36.14 20.21 4.53
C TRP A 739 -34.77 20.53 3.94
N GLY A 740 -34.33 19.80 2.91
CA GLY A 740 -33.10 20.12 2.18
C GLY A 740 -33.16 21.50 1.52
N ILE A 741 -34.29 21.84 0.89
CA ILE A 741 -34.51 23.18 0.29
C ILE A 741 -34.50 24.26 1.38
N LEU A 742 -35.15 24.03 2.53
CA LEU A 742 -35.13 24.98 3.64
C LEU A 742 -33.74 25.16 4.24
N MET A 743 -32.98 24.06 4.39
CA MET A 743 -31.64 24.10 4.95
C MET A 743 -30.67 24.88 4.05
N ASP A 744 -30.76 24.70 2.72
CA ASP A 744 -29.94 25.42 1.74
C ASP A 744 -30.28 26.92 1.69
N ARG A 745 -31.56 27.27 1.84
CA ARG A 745 -32.05 28.65 1.74
C ARG A 745 -31.92 29.47 3.02
N GLU A 746 -32.40 28.93 4.14
CA GLU A 746 -32.55 29.65 5.42
C GLU A 746 -31.47 29.25 6.45
N GLY A 747 -30.74 28.16 6.19
CA GLY A 747 -29.68 27.64 7.06
C GLY A 747 -30.13 26.50 8.00
N PRO A 748 -29.17 25.84 8.68
CA PRO A 748 -29.42 24.62 9.46
C PRO A 748 -30.24 24.84 10.74
N MET A 749 -30.25 26.07 11.26
CA MET A 749 -30.96 26.45 12.49
C MET A 749 -32.37 26.98 12.24
N TYR A 750 -32.84 27.01 10.99
CA TYR A 750 -34.20 27.45 10.68
C TYR A 750 -35.22 26.48 11.27
N GLU A 751 -36.18 27.00 12.04
CA GLU A 751 -37.15 26.20 12.78
C GLU A 751 -38.52 26.17 12.10
N VAL A 752 -39.11 24.97 12.02
CA VAL A 752 -40.52 24.79 11.66
C VAL A 752 -41.16 23.94 12.75
N ASN A 753 -42.24 24.45 13.36
CA ASN A 753 -42.94 23.79 14.48
C ASN A 753 -42.03 23.46 15.68
N GLY A 754 -41.02 24.29 15.96
CA GLY A 754 -40.13 24.16 17.13
C GLY A 754 -39.03 23.10 16.99
N VAL A 755 -38.77 22.61 15.77
CA VAL A 755 -37.64 21.71 15.46
C VAL A 755 -36.81 22.36 14.36
N SER A 756 -35.48 22.34 14.52
CA SER A 756 -34.56 22.87 13.51
C SER A 756 -34.52 21.99 12.25
N ALA A 757 -34.13 22.57 11.12
CA ALA A 757 -33.93 21.83 9.87
C ALA A 757 -32.88 20.71 10.03
N LEU A 758 -31.80 20.98 10.77
CA LEU A 758 -30.76 19.99 11.04
C LEU A 758 -31.27 18.82 11.89
N GLU A 759 -31.99 19.07 12.97
CA GLU A 759 -32.56 18.02 13.82
C GLU A 759 -33.62 17.20 13.07
N SER A 760 -34.44 17.87 12.25
CA SER A 760 -35.44 17.20 11.41
C SER A 760 -34.79 16.27 10.40
N LEU A 761 -33.72 16.71 9.71
CA LEU A 761 -32.98 15.86 8.78
C LEU A 761 -32.28 14.68 9.48
N LYS A 762 -31.73 14.88 10.68
CA LYS A 762 -31.15 13.79 11.51
C LYS A 762 -32.22 12.78 11.92
N SER A 763 -33.39 13.26 12.34
CA SER A 763 -34.54 12.41 12.68
C SER A 763 -35.05 11.62 11.47
N LEU A 764 -35.21 12.27 10.32
CA LEU A 764 -35.59 11.63 9.05
C LEU A 764 -34.54 10.62 8.59
N TYR A 765 -33.25 10.93 8.69
CA TYR A 765 -32.16 10.00 8.40
C TYR A 765 -32.28 8.72 9.26
N HIS A 766 -32.48 8.87 10.56
CA HIS A 766 -32.63 7.73 11.46
C HIS A 766 -33.88 6.91 11.15
N SER A 767 -35.04 7.55 10.99
CA SER A 767 -36.31 6.92 10.66
C SER A 767 -36.25 6.19 9.32
N ALA A 768 -35.74 6.84 8.27
CA ALA A 768 -35.56 6.25 6.95
C ALA A 768 -34.64 5.02 7.01
N GLY A 769 -33.59 5.05 7.84
CA GLY A 769 -32.67 3.92 7.98
C GLY A 769 -33.28 2.74 8.71
N VAL A 770 -34.13 2.97 9.72
CA VAL A 770 -34.88 1.90 10.41
C VAL A 770 -35.90 1.26 9.46
N LEU A 771 -36.57 2.09 8.66
CA LEU A 771 -37.55 1.66 7.65
C LEU A 771 -36.91 1.14 6.35
N ARG A 772 -35.58 1.24 6.21
CA ARG A 772 -34.79 0.83 5.04
C ARG A 772 -35.19 1.53 3.76
N HIS A 773 -35.66 2.78 3.87
CA HIS A 773 -35.92 3.61 2.72
C HIS A 773 -34.60 4.20 2.19
N TRP A 774 -33.81 3.39 1.49
CA TRP A 774 -32.42 3.70 1.11
C TRP A 774 -32.27 5.00 0.32
N ARG A 775 -33.25 5.35 -0.52
CA ARG A 775 -33.27 6.60 -1.28
C ARG A 775 -33.31 7.82 -0.34
N ALA A 776 -34.21 7.83 0.64
CA ALA A 776 -34.30 8.91 1.62
C ALA A 776 -33.09 8.96 2.55
N VAL A 777 -32.58 7.80 2.99
CA VAL A 777 -31.36 7.72 3.79
C VAL A 777 -30.16 8.33 3.06
N ARG A 778 -29.96 7.98 1.78
CA ARG A 778 -28.90 8.53 0.94
C ARG A 778 -29.03 10.04 0.76
N TYR A 779 -30.25 10.51 0.53
CA TYR A 779 -30.52 11.93 0.36
C TYR A 779 -30.20 12.73 1.63
N CYS A 780 -30.72 12.31 2.79
CA CYS A 780 -30.38 12.93 4.08
C CYS A 780 -28.89 12.84 4.40
N SER A 781 -28.27 11.68 4.16
CA SER A 781 -26.83 11.46 4.39
C SER A 781 -25.97 12.39 3.54
N SER A 782 -26.42 12.73 2.33
CA SER A 782 -25.76 13.70 1.46
C SER A 782 -25.86 15.10 2.04
N LEU A 783 -27.06 15.54 2.40
CA LEU A 783 -27.32 16.86 2.97
C LEU A 783 -26.57 17.09 4.30
N LEU A 784 -26.41 16.04 5.10
CA LEU A 784 -25.66 16.07 6.36
C LEU A 784 -24.14 15.91 6.18
N ASN A 785 -23.65 15.79 4.94
CA ASN A 785 -22.24 15.60 4.59
C ASN A 785 -21.56 14.39 5.27
N HIS A 786 -22.31 13.31 5.54
CA HIS A 786 -21.77 12.12 6.20
C HIS A 786 -20.77 11.37 5.31
N THR A 787 -19.59 11.06 5.84
CA THR A 787 -18.56 10.31 5.11
C THR A 787 -18.45 8.86 5.57
N VAL A 788 -18.12 7.96 4.64
CA VAL A 788 -17.79 6.57 4.97
C VAL A 788 -16.54 6.49 5.85
N ASP A 789 -16.64 5.80 6.97
CA ASP A 789 -15.50 5.51 7.84
C ASP A 789 -14.39 4.78 7.06
N SER A 790 -13.15 5.24 7.23
CA SER A 790 -11.98 4.61 6.61
C SER A 790 -12.00 4.54 5.07
N ILE A 791 -12.68 5.46 4.37
CA ILE A 791 -12.66 5.54 2.88
C ILE A 791 -11.25 5.67 2.29
N SER A 792 -10.37 6.41 2.98
CA SER A 792 -9.01 6.72 2.51
C SER A 792 -8.10 5.48 2.35
N PRO A 793 -8.05 4.52 3.31
CA PRO A 793 -7.45 3.21 3.09
C PRO A 793 -7.91 2.48 1.83
N PHE A 794 -9.22 2.48 1.52
CA PHE A 794 -9.76 1.79 0.35
C PHE A 794 -9.31 2.43 -0.96
N ILE A 795 -9.28 3.76 -1.03
CA ILE A 795 -8.69 4.49 -2.17
C ILE A 795 -7.21 4.13 -2.32
N THR A 796 -6.46 4.10 -1.21
CA THR A 796 -5.04 3.75 -1.24
C THR A 796 -4.83 2.34 -1.80
N THR A 797 -5.65 1.36 -1.40
CA THR A 797 -5.61 0.00 -1.95
C THR A 797 -5.86 -0.04 -3.47
N VAL A 798 -6.71 0.84 -4.01
CA VAL A 798 -6.88 0.96 -5.47
C VAL A 798 -5.60 1.50 -6.13
N LEU A 799 -5.02 2.57 -5.58
CA LEU A 799 -3.82 3.22 -6.13
C LEU A 799 -2.60 2.30 -6.16
N VAL A 800 -2.36 1.58 -5.07
CA VAL A 800 -1.18 0.71 -4.94
C VAL A 800 -1.23 -0.51 -5.86
N ASN A 801 -2.44 -0.97 -6.23
CA ASN A 801 -2.67 -1.98 -7.26
C ASN A 801 -2.47 -1.45 -8.69
N GLY A 802 -1.89 -0.25 -8.84
CA GLY A 802 -1.56 0.36 -10.11
C GLY A 802 -2.79 0.84 -10.89
N LYS A 803 -3.87 1.17 -10.19
CA LYS A 803 -5.10 1.73 -10.76
C LYS A 803 -5.24 3.18 -10.37
N GLN A 804 -6.00 3.96 -11.13
CA GLN A 804 -6.47 5.28 -10.71
C GLN A 804 -7.95 5.22 -10.33
N LEU A 805 -8.40 6.20 -9.54
CA LEU A 805 -9.81 6.36 -9.20
C LEU A 805 -10.26 7.77 -9.54
N THR A 806 -11.47 7.92 -10.06
CA THR A 806 -12.08 9.24 -10.29
C THR A 806 -13.51 9.29 -9.82
N VAL A 807 -13.89 10.45 -9.32
CA VAL A 807 -15.24 10.76 -8.85
C VAL A 807 -15.77 11.98 -9.58
N GLY A 808 -17.06 11.98 -9.90
CA GLY A 808 -17.68 13.03 -10.71
C GLY A 808 -18.95 12.58 -11.42
N VAL A 809 -19.73 13.55 -11.91
CA VAL A 809 -20.95 13.30 -12.68
C VAL A 809 -20.62 13.25 -14.18
N ILE A 810 -21.23 12.32 -14.92
CA ILE A 810 -20.99 12.15 -16.35
C ILE A 810 -21.35 13.45 -17.09
N GLY A 811 -20.45 13.92 -17.96
CA GLY A 811 -20.59 15.19 -18.69
C GLY A 811 -20.13 16.41 -17.91
N GLN A 812 -19.78 16.27 -16.62
CA GLN A 812 -19.17 17.31 -15.80
C GLN A 812 -17.67 17.02 -15.57
N LYS A 813 -16.97 17.95 -14.90
CA LYS A 813 -15.55 17.78 -14.54
C LYS A 813 -15.41 16.65 -13.51
N GLU A 814 -14.62 15.63 -13.85
CA GLU A 814 -14.24 14.56 -12.92
C GLU A 814 -12.99 14.98 -12.12
N THR A 815 -12.94 14.58 -10.84
CA THR A 815 -11.75 14.75 -10.00
C THR A 815 -10.99 13.43 -9.95
N VAL A 816 -9.68 13.48 -10.22
CA VAL A 816 -8.80 12.31 -10.18
C VAL A 816 -8.19 12.18 -8.78
N PHE A 817 -8.30 10.98 -8.21
CA PHE A 817 -7.51 10.58 -7.06
C PHE A 817 -6.30 9.82 -7.61
N ASP A 818 -5.18 10.51 -7.71
CA ASP A 818 -3.88 10.01 -8.19
C ASP A 818 -2.89 9.76 -7.04
N LYS A 819 -3.16 10.36 -5.88
CA LYS A 819 -2.43 10.17 -4.63
C LYS A 819 -3.39 9.88 -3.46
N PRO A 820 -2.92 9.24 -2.38
CA PRO A 820 -3.72 9.06 -1.18
C PRO A 820 -4.11 10.42 -0.56
N MET A 821 -5.40 10.61 -0.31
CA MET A 821 -5.95 11.84 0.25
C MET A 821 -6.38 11.64 1.71
N THR A 822 -6.39 12.72 2.49
CA THR A 822 -6.96 12.73 3.84
C THR A 822 -8.49 12.64 3.79
N PRO A 823 -9.15 12.14 4.86
CA PRO A 823 -10.61 12.06 4.90
C PRO A 823 -11.31 13.40 4.63
N GLY A 824 -10.78 14.52 5.15
CA GLY A 824 -11.34 15.86 4.92
C GLY A 824 -11.24 16.32 3.47
N GLU A 825 -10.13 16.04 2.79
CA GLU A 825 -10.01 16.33 1.35
C GLU A 825 -10.99 15.50 0.52
N ILE A 826 -11.18 14.22 0.86
CA ILE A 826 -12.15 13.35 0.17
C ILE A 826 -13.58 13.86 0.39
N GLN A 827 -13.94 14.22 1.62
CA GLN A 827 -15.23 14.83 1.95
C GLN A 827 -15.47 16.08 1.09
N SER A 828 -14.49 16.98 1.08
CA SER A 828 -14.57 18.21 0.28
C SER A 828 -14.84 17.90 -1.19
N VAL A 829 -14.11 16.96 -1.80
CA VAL A 829 -14.30 16.61 -3.21
C VAL A 829 -15.68 16.00 -3.48
N MET A 830 -16.14 15.09 -2.62
CA MET A 830 -17.45 14.43 -2.80
C MET A 830 -18.59 15.45 -2.83
N TYR A 831 -18.56 16.42 -1.92
CA TYR A 831 -19.64 17.40 -1.78
C TYR A 831 -19.45 18.66 -2.63
N SER A 832 -18.23 19.01 -3.06
CA SER A 832 -18.00 20.14 -3.98
C SER A 832 -18.19 19.78 -5.45
N THR A 833 -17.83 18.55 -5.85
CA THR A 833 -17.78 18.15 -7.26
C THR A 833 -19.01 17.37 -7.70
N ILE A 834 -19.63 16.58 -6.80
CA ILE A 834 -20.73 15.67 -7.17
C ILE A 834 -22.07 16.21 -6.70
N GLN A 835 -22.22 16.52 -5.41
CA GLN A 835 -23.50 16.93 -4.81
C GLN A 835 -24.25 18.06 -5.54
N PRO A 836 -23.58 19.09 -6.11
CA PRO A 836 -24.29 20.16 -6.83
C PRO A 836 -25.03 19.68 -8.09
N TYR A 837 -24.57 18.59 -8.70
CA TYR A 837 -25.15 18.02 -9.91
C TYR A 837 -25.98 16.76 -9.63
N ASP A 838 -25.61 15.99 -8.60
CA ASP A 838 -26.31 14.78 -8.16
C ASP A 838 -26.17 14.60 -6.64
N VAL A 839 -27.21 14.97 -5.90
CA VAL A 839 -27.24 14.91 -4.43
C VAL A 839 -27.03 13.48 -3.92
N ILE A 840 -27.73 12.50 -4.49
CA ILE A 840 -27.60 11.09 -4.07
C ILE A 840 -26.29 10.49 -4.60
N GLY A 841 -25.84 10.92 -5.78
CA GLY A 841 -24.58 10.53 -6.40
C GLY A 841 -23.38 10.71 -5.47
N ALA A 842 -23.32 11.79 -4.68
CA ALA A 842 -22.23 12.02 -3.73
C ALA A 842 -22.07 10.90 -2.68
N VAL A 843 -23.18 10.25 -2.30
CA VAL A 843 -23.19 9.14 -1.34
C VAL A 843 -22.99 7.80 -2.06
N LEU A 844 -23.65 7.59 -3.20
CA LEU A 844 -23.49 6.37 -4.00
C LEU A 844 -22.03 6.18 -4.46
N GLN A 845 -21.36 7.25 -4.87
CA GLN A 845 -19.96 7.16 -5.28
C GLN A 845 -19.05 6.77 -4.10
N GLN A 846 -19.32 7.22 -2.87
CA GLN A 846 -18.60 6.76 -1.69
C GLN A 846 -18.81 5.25 -1.44
N GLU A 847 -20.04 4.73 -1.61
CA GLU A 847 -20.31 3.29 -1.52
C GLU A 847 -19.49 2.49 -2.56
N ILE A 848 -19.50 2.93 -3.82
CA ILE A 848 -18.75 2.24 -4.89
C ILE A 848 -17.25 2.29 -4.64
N VAL A 849 -16.70 3.43 -4.19
CA VAL A 849 -15.28 3.56 -3.83
C VAL A 849 -14.90 2.56 -2.74
N LEU A 850 -15.72 2.46 -1.69
CA LEU A 850 -15.55 1.48 -0.61
C LEU A 850 -15.52 0.05 -1.17
N TYR A 851 -16.52 -0.33 -1.96
CA TYR A 851 -16.62 -1.68 -2.51
C TYR A 851 -15.49 -1.98 -3.49
N CYS A 852 -15.10 -1.05 -4.36
CA CYS A 852 -13.96 -1.22 -5.27
C CYS A 852 -12.66 -1.46 -4.50
N GLY A 853 -12.38 -0.67 -3.46
CA GLY A 853 -11.19 -0.85 -2.63
C GLY A 853 -11.17 -2.17 -1.86
N ARG A 854 -12.32 -2.69 -1.44
CA ARG A 854 -12.42 -4.04 -0.86
C ARG A 854 -12.21 -5.13 -1.91
N LEU A 855 -12.93 -5.05 -3.03
CA LEU A 855 -12.90 -6.06 -4.08
C LEU A 855 -11.52 -6.17 -4.73
N ILE A 856 -10.79 -5.07 -4.93
CA ILE A 856 -9.46 -5.13 -5.52
C ILE A 856 -8.44 -5.77 -4.56
N GLY A 857 -8.65 -5.62 -3.25
CA GLY A 857 -7.83 -6.26 -2.23
C GLY A 857 -8.07 -7.77 -2.09
N THR A 858 -9.29 -8.24 -2.35
CA THR A 858 -9.63 -9.67 -2.24
C THR A 858 -9.54 -10.40 -3.58
N ASN A 859 -10.07 -9.80 -4.66
CA ASN A 859 -10.21 -10.37 -5.99
C ASN A 859 -9.68 -9.38 -7.06
N PRO A 860 -8.36 -9.11 -7.11
CA PRO A 860 -7.77 -8.14 -8.03
C PRO A 860 -8.04 -8.46 -9.51
N ASP A 861 -8.24 -9.73 -9.86
CA ASP A 861 -8.53 -10.18 -11.23
C ASP A 861 -9.80 -9.56 -11.83
N MET A 862 -10.78 -9.18 -11.00
CA MET A 862 -12.00 -8.49 -11.46
C MET A 862 -11.69 -7.15 -12.15
N PHE A 863 -10.58 -6.50 -11.76
CA PHE A 863 -10.13 -5.21 -12.29
C PHE A 863 -9.13 -5.37 -13.45
N ARG A 864 -8.94 -6.59 -13.97
CA ARG A 864 -8.02 -6.84 -15.07
C ARG A 864 -8.49 -6.11 -16.34
N GLY A 865 -7.58 -5.34 -16.92
CA GLY A 865 -7.86 -4.51 -18.10
C GLY A 865 -8.50 -3.15 -17.77
N ILE A 866 -8.91 -2.90 -16.53
CA ILE A 866 -9.37 -1.57 -16.09
C ILE A 866 -8.18 -0.84 -15.50
N LEU A 867 -7.79 0.33 -16.01
CA LEU A 867 -6.69 1.11 -15.46
C LEU A 867 -7.21 2.22 -14.54
N LYS A 868 -8.20 2.99 -14.97
CA LYS A 868 -8.87 4.04 -14.19
C LYS A 868 -10.31 3.67 -13.88
N ILE A 869 -10.63 3.54 -12.59
CA ILE A 869 -11.97 3.29 -12.10
C ILE A 869 -12.72 4.62 -12.07
N ARG A 870 -13.58 4.84 -13.07
CA ARG A 870 -14.43 6.02 -13.17
C ARG A 870 -15.77 5.76 -12.51
N VAL A 871 -15.90 6.20 -11.25
CA VAL A 871 -17.01 5.77 -10.38
C VAL A 871 -18.39 6.17 -10.94
N GLY A 872 -18.50 7.37 -11.54
CA GLY A 872 -19.72 7.78 -12.25
C GLY A 872 -20.10 6.84 -13.40
N TRP A 873 -19.12 6.39 -14.20
CA TRP A 873 -19.34 5.43 -15.29
C TRP A 873 -19.59 4.00 -14.82
N VAL A 874 -19.06 3.63 -13.65
CA VAL A 874 -19.41 2.35 -13.01
C VAL A 874 -20.88 2.34 -12.59
N LEU A 875 -21.39 3.44 -12.02
CA LEU A 875 -22.82 3.57 -11.72
C LEU A 875 -23.67 3.52 -12.99
N GLU A 876 -23.21 4.15 -14.08
CA GLU A 876 -23.88 4.08 -15.38
C GLU A 876 -23.91 2.66 -15.96
N ALA A 877 -22.82 1.90 -15.82
CA ALA A 877 -22.81 0.49 -16.20
C ALA A 877 -23.80 -0.35 -15.38
N ILE A 878 -24.00 -0.03 -14.10
CA ILE A 878 -25.04 -0.66 -13.28
C ILE A 878 -26.44 -0.27 -13.77
N ARG A 879 -26.68 0.98 -14.17
CA ARG A 879 -27.96 1.41 -14.76
C ARG A 879 -28.26 0.65 -16.04
N ILE A 880 -27.31 0.59 -16.98
CA ILE A 880 -27.42 -0.18 -18.22
C ILE A 880 -27.71 -1.65 -17.90
N TYR A 881 -26.99 -2.25 -16.94
CA TYR A 881 -27.24 -3.63 -16.53
C TYR A 881 -28.69 -3.86 -16.05
N LEU A 882 -29.24 -2.96 -15.24
CA LEU A 882 -30.62 -3.05 -14.73
C LEU A 882 -31.67 -2.87 -15.84
N GLU A 883 -31.37 -2.08 -16.87
CA GLU A 883 -32.21 -1.95 -18.06
C GLU A 883 -32.21 -3.23 -18.90
N LEU A 884 -31.05 -3.87 -19.04
CA LEU A 884 -30.90 -5.15 -19.76
C LEU A 884 -31.57 -6.32 -19.04
N PHE A 885 -31.65 -6.28 -17.71
CA PHE A 885 -32.25 -7.32 -16.88
C PHE A 885 -33.37 -6.80 -15.97
N PRO A 886 -34.54 -6.44 -16.51
CA PRO A 886 -35.65 -5.86 -15.73
C PRO A 886 -36.20 -6.81 -14.64
N SER A 887 -36.01 -8.12 -14.78
CA SER A 887 -36.39 -9.10 -13.75
C SER A 887 -35.64 -8.90 -12.44
N GLU A 888 -34.42 -8.35 -12.49
CA GLU A 888 -33.61 -8.03 -11.32
C GLU A 888 -33.99 -6.70 -10.67
N LYS A 889 -34.82 -5.90 -11.36
CA LYS A 889 -35.41 -4.65 -10.91
C LYS A 889 -36.66 -4.85 -10.04
N LYS A 890 -37.26 -6.06 -10.06
CA LYS A 890 -38.62 -6.35 -9.53
C LYS A 890 -38.86 -6.11 -8.02
N ALA A 891 -37.86 -5.66 -7.25
CA ALA A 891 -38.03 -5.28 -5.85
C ALA A 891 -37.76 -3.81 -5.53
N ASP A 892 -37.02 -3.04 -6.34
CA ASP A 892 -36.58 -1.68 -6.00
C ASP A 892 -36.46 -0.87 -7.30
N ALA A 893 -37.31 0.14 -7.49
CA ALA A 893 -37.63 0.69 -8.81
C ALA A 893 -36.51 1.52 -9.49
N THR A 894 -35.50 1.95 -8.72
CA THR A 894 -34.43 2.85 -9.17
C THR A 894 -33.08 2.49 -8.51
N LEU A 895 -31.95 2.88 -9.12
CA LEU A 895 -30.60 2.63 -8.58
C LEU A 895 -30.46 3.15 -7.14
N GLU A 896 -31.04 4.32 -6.89
CA GLU A 896 -31.02 5.08 -5.64
C GLU A 896 -31.83 4.39 -4.53
N SER A 897 -32.75 3.49 -4.90
CA SER A 897 -33.58 2.72 -3.96
C SER A 897 -32.98 1.36 -3.57
N LEU A 898 -31.92 0.90 -4.25
CA LEU A 898 -31.32 -0.41 -3.99
C LEU A 898 -30.65 -0.47 -2.62
N SER A 899 -30.76 -1.60 -1.93
CA SER A 899 -30.00 -1.81 -0.70
C SER A 899 -28.47 -1.76 -0.95
N PRO A 900 -27.67 -1.35 0.04
CA PRO A 900 -26.21 -1.41 -0.04
C PRO A 900 -25.66 -2.77 -0.52
N TYR A 901 -26.19 -3.88 0.01
CA TYR A 901 -25.81 -5.23 -0.40
C TYR A 901 -26.12 -5.52 -1.88
N LYS A 902 -27.30 -5.11 -2.35
CA LYS A 902 -27.68 -5.30 -3.76
C LYS A 902 -26.81 -4.47 -4.69
N LEU A 903 -26.47 -3.24 -4.31
CA LEU A 903 -25.55 -2.38 -5.07
C LEU A 903 -24.16 -3.03 -5.20
N ARG A 904 -23.61 -3.55 -4.08
CA ARG A 904 -22.33 -4.28 -4.08
C ARG A 904 -22.36 -5.52 -5.00
N THR A 905 -23.45 -6.28 -4.96
CA THR A 905 -23.63 -7.47 -5.82
C THR A 905 -23.67 -7.09 -7.31
N LEU A 906 -24.36 -6.00 -7.66
CA LEU A 906 -24.42 -5.51 -9.03
C LEU A 906 -23.07 -4.99 -9.51
N LEU A 907 -22.32 -4.29 -8.65
CA LEU A 907 -20.95 -3.87 -8.95
C LEU A 907 -20.08 -5.08 -9.33
N GLN A 908 -20.13 -6.17 -8.54
CA GLN A 908 -19.37 -7.38 -8.87
C GLN A 908 -19.73 -7.93 -10.25
N ARG A 909 -21.02 -7.98 -10.59
CA ARG A 909 -21.50 -8.47 -11.90
C ARG A 909 -21.02 -7.60 -13.05
N VAL A 910 -21.06 -6.28 -12.89
CA VAL A 910 -20.55 -5.32 -13.90
C VAL A 910 -19.04 -5.50 -14.08
N LEU A 911 -18.29 -5.66 -12.99
CA LEU A 911 -16.85 -5.90 -13.04
C LEU A 911 -16.46 -7.26 -13.61
N THR A 912 -17.38 -8.22 -13.72
CA THR A 912 -17.12 -9.57 -14.28
C THR A 912 -17.90 -9.83 -15.58
N VAL A 913 -18.35 -8.78 -16.27
CA VAL A 913 -19.06 -8.88 -17.57
C VAL A 913 -18.38 -9.83 -18.56
N SER A 914 -17.04 -9.81 -18.60
CA SER A 914 -16.26 -10.70 -19.47
C SER A 914 -16.52 -12.19 -19.26
N ASP A 915 -16.92 -12.59 -18.05
CA ASP A 915 -16.95 -13.98 -17.62
C ASP A 915 -18.30 -14.65 -17.93
N TRP A 916 -19.38 -13.85 -17.97
CA TRP A 916 -20.75 -14.36 -18.12
C TRP A 916 -21.50 -13.80 -19.34
N ALA A 917 -20.96 -12.79 -20.04
CA ALA A 917 -21.66 -12.14 -21.15
C ALA A 917 -22.09 -13.12 -22.26
N GLU A 918 -21.24 -14.10 -22.57
CA GLU A 918 -21.52 -15.12 -23.59
C GLU A 918 -22.60 -16.11 -23.11
N GLU A 919 -22.51 -16.58 -21.86
CA GLU A 919 -23.49 -17.49 -21.26
C GLU A 919 -24.90 -16.87 -21.17
N ARG A 920 -24.97 -15.56 -20.90
CA ARG A 920 -26.22 -14.79 -20.82
C ARG A 920 -26.71 -14.27 -22.17
N GLY A 921 -25.98 -14.52 -23.26
CA GLY A 921 -26.38 -14.14 -24.62
C GLY A 921 -26.42 -12.64 -24.89
N LEU A 922 -25.52 -11.84 -24.29
CA LEU A 922 -25.45 -10.41 -24.55
C LEU A 922 -25.15 -10.13 -26.02
N SER A 923 -25.85 -9.16 -26.60
CA SER A 923 -25.50 -8.69 -27.94
C SER A 923 -24.12 -8.00 -27.93
N PRO A 924 -23.40 -7.97 -29.07
CA PRO A 924 -22.12 -7.29 -29.17
C PRO A 924 -22.17 -5.82 -28.70
N LEU A 925 -23.28 -5.12 -29.01
CA LEU A 925 -23.49 -3.73 -28.58
C LEU A 925 -23.58 -3.62 -27.06
N GLN A 926 -24.37 -4.49 -26.43
CA GLN A 926 -24.58 -4.49 -24.97
C GLN A 926 -23.27 -4.78 -24.23
N ARG A 927 -22.48 -5.75 -24.73
CA ARG A 927 -21.15 -6.05 -24.18
C ARG A 927 -20.20 -4.86 -24.32
N ARG A 928 -20.16 -4.22 -25.50
CA ARG A 928 -19.33 -3.03 -25.74
C ARG A 928 -19.75 -1.82 -24.89
N GLN A 929 -21.04 -1.63 -24.63
CA GLN A 929 -21.53 -0.58 -23.75
C GLN A 929 -21.05 -0.78 -22.30
N LEU A 930 -21.19 -1.99 -21.75
CA LEU A 930 -20.75 -2.29 -20.38
C LEU A 930 -19.22 -2.22 -20.24
N GLU A 931 -18.46 -2.87 -21.14
CA GLU A 931 -16.99 -2.84 -21.10
C GLU A 931 -16.42 -1.44 -21.41
N GLY A 932 -17.09 -0.70 -22.29
CA GLY A 932 -16.75 0.67 -22.62
C GLY A 932 -16.93 1.63 -21.44
N CYS A 933 -17.96 1.45 -20.60
CA CYS A 933 -18.11 2.22 -19.36
C CYS A 933 -16.93 2.01 -18.40
N LEU A 934 -16.42 0.78 -18.33
CA LEU A 934 -15.25 0.41 -17.53
C LEU A 934 -13.91 0.75 -18.20
N CYS A 935 -13.93 1.15 -19.47
CA CYS A 935 -12.75 1.33 -20.31
C CYS A 935 -11.81 0.11 -20.29
N ARG A 936 -12.38 -1.11 -20.31
CA ARG A 936 -11.60 -2.34 -20.16
C ARG A 936 -10.80 -2.66 -21.44
N VAL A 937 -9.49 -2.80 -21.28
CA VAL A 937 -8.56 -3.12 -22.38
C VAL A 937 -7.94 -4.52 -22.27
N PRO A 938 -7.51 -5.13 -23.39
CA PRO A 938 -6.79 -6.41 -23.38
C PRO A 938 -5.42 -6.37 -22.68
N LYS A 939 -4.86 -7.55 -22.41
CA LYS A 939 -3.47 -7.68 -21.90
C LYS A 939 -2.47 -7.04 -22.88
N HIS A 940 -1.49 -6.32 -22.32
CA HIS A 940 -0.44 -5.63 -23.08
C HIS A 940 -0.93 -4.52 -24.02
N PHE A 941 -2.19 -4.07 -23.90
CA PHE A 941 -2.76 -3.01 -24.73
C PHE A 941 -1.89 -1.75 -24.75
N TYR A 942 -1.52 -1.20 -23.60
CA TYR A 942 -0.71 0.01 -23.55
C TYR A 942 0.67 -0.17 -24.19
N VAL A 943 1.30 -1.34 -24.01
CA VAL A 943 2.58 -1.66 -24.69
C VAL A 943 2.39 -1.72 -26.21
N GLN A 944 1.26 -2.25 -26.68
CA GLN A 944 0.92 -2.25 -28.10
C GLN A 944 0.70 -0.83 -28.63
N VAL A 945 0.04 0.05 -27.88
CA VAL A 945 -0.13 1.47 -28.25
C VAL A 945 1.21 2.20 -28.30
N TRP A 946 2.14 1.91 -27.39
CA TRP A 946 3.52 2.40 -27.48
C TRP A 946 4.20 1.96 -28.78
N ASP A 947 4.05 0.68 -29.15
CA ASP A 947 4.63 0.14 -30.38
C ASP A 947 4.02 0.81 -31.63
N ILE A 948 2.73 1.16 -31.60
CA ILE A 948 2.08 1.97 -32.65
C ILE A 948 2.70 3.38 -32.70
N LEU A 949 2.88 4.02 -31.53
CA LEU A 949 3.43 5.37 -31.43
C LEU A 949 4.86 5.45 -32.00
N LEU A 950 5.67 4.41 -31.78
CA LEU A 950 7.00 4.27 -32.38
C LEU A 950 7.00 4.22 -33.92
N ARG A 951 5.86 3.90 -34.54
CA ARG A 951 5.68 3.78 -35.99
C ARG A 951 4.85 4.91 -36.60
N THR A 952 4.44 5.88 -35.78
CA THR A 952 3.63 7.04 -36.17
C THR A 952 4.32 8.33 -35.71
N PRO A 953 5.29 8.87 -36.48
CA PRO A 953 6.10 10.03 -36.04
C PRO A 953 5.27 11.28 -35.71
N GLN A 954 4.10 11.46 -36.33
CA GLN A 954 3.18 12.57 -36.04
C GLN A 954 2.19 12.28 -34.90
N GLY A 955 2.19 11.08 -34.33
CA GLY A 955 1.34 10.69 -33.20
C GLY A 955 -0.03 10.12 -33.56
N ILE A 956 -0.88 10.00 -32.54
CA ILE A 956 -2.23 9.43 -32.59
C ILE A 956 -3.24 10.51 -32.19
N ILE A 957 -4.34 10.66 -32.93
CA ILE A 957 -5.40 11.64 -32.64
C ILE A 957 -6.71 10.91 -32.28
N VAL A 958 -7.32 11.33 -31.17
CA VAL A 958 -8.61 10.82 -30.66
C VAL A 958 -9.48 12.00 -30.23
N GLN A 959 -10.63 12.19 -30.86
CA GLN A 959 -11.58 13.28 -30.59
C GLN A 959 -10.90 14.66 -30.55
N GLY A 960 -10.02 14.91 -31.52
CA GLY A 960 -9.21 16.13 -31.62
C GLY A 960 -8.07 16.25 -30.61
N HIS A 961 -7.88 15.27 -29.72
CA HIS A 961 -6.76 15.21 -28.79
C HIS A 961 -5.60 14.40 -29.37
N ALA A 962 -4.42 15.01 -29.46
CA ALA A 962 -3.23 14.35 -29.97
C ALA A 962 -2.39 13.74 -28.83
N ILE A 963 -1.99 12.48 -29.00
CA ILE A 963 -0.86 11.84 -28.33
C ILE A 963 0.32 11.94 -29.29
N PRO A 964 1.16 12.98 -29.19
CA PRO A 964 2.24 13.17 -30.15
C PRO A 964 3.34 12.15 -29.87
N ALA A 965 4.05 11.68 -30.91
CA ALA A 965 5.18 10.77 -30.70
C ALA A 965 6.34 11.47 -29.98
N GLN A 966 6.54 12.76 -30.27
CA GLN A 966 7.46 13.65 -29.56
C GLN A 966 6.66 14.74 -28.83
N PRO A 967 6.91 15.03 -27.54
CA PRO A 967 8.00 14.52 -26.72
C PRO A 967 7.69 13.20 -25.97
N THR A 968 6.52 12.58 -26.16
CA THR A 968 6.08 11.39 -25.39
C THR A 968 7.12 10.27 -25.35
N LEU A 969 7.67 9.87 -26.49
CA LEU A 969 8.67 8.79 -26.57
C LEU A 969 10.02 9.17 -25.95
N VAL A 970 10.28 10.47 -25.76
CA VAL A 970 11.49 10.99 -25.13
C VAL A 970 11.31 11.06 -23.62
N ASN A 971 10.17 11.59 -23.17
CA ASN A 971 9.88 11.79 -21.76
C ASN A 971 9.56 10.48 -21.04
N MET A 972 8.88 9.55 -21.71
CA MET A 972 8.29 8.36 -21.09
C MET A 972 9.02 7.07 -21.48
N SER A 973 8.61 5.97 -20.86
CA SER A 973 9.13 4.61 -21.07
C SER A 973 8.00 3.63 -21.41
N ARG A 974 8.29 2.63 -22.25
CA ARG A 974 7.32 1.66 -22.82
C ARG A 974 6.37 0.97 -21.84
N SER A 975 6.78 0.76 -20.60
CA SER A 975 6.00 0.01 -19.60
C SER A 975 5.67 0.80 -18.34
N GLU A 976 5.84 2.13 -18.36
CA GLU A 976 5.50 2.97 -17.21
C GLU A 976 4.00 3.31 -17.15
N LEU A 977 3.52 3.57 -15.94
CA LEU A 977 2.11 3.86 -15.69
C LEU A 977 1.68 5.20 -16.32
N SER A 978 2.55 6.21 -16.33
CA SER A 978 2.28 7.54 -16.88
C SER A 978 1.86 7.50 -18.35
N PHE A 979 2.53 6.68 -19.18
CA PHE A 979 2.15 6.51 -20.58
C PHE A 979 0.78 5.84 -20.72
N ALA A 980 0.50 4.82 -19.91
CA ALA A 980 -0.80 4.15 -19.94
C ALA A 980 -1.96 5.10 -19.59
N LEU A 981 -1.72 6.01 -18.63
CA LEU A 981 -2.67 7.06 -18.25
C LEU A 981 -2.91 8.09 -19.36
N LEU A 982 -1.86 8.48 -20.08
CA LEU A 982 -1.97 9.38 -21.25
C LEU A 982 -2.89 8.78 -22.34
N VAL A 983 -2.72 7.49 -22.62
CA VAL A 983 -3.59 6.77 -23.56
C VAL A 983 -5.03 6.71 -23.06
N GLU A 984 -5.24 6.45 -21.77
CA GLU A 984 -6.57 6.39 -21.18
C GLU A 984 -7.27 7.75 -21.18
N GLU A 985 -6.55 8.85 -20.91
CA GLU A 985 -7.08 10.22 -21.01
C GLU A 985 -7.58 10.56 -22.42
N ALA A 986 -6.90 10.06 -23.46
CA ALA A 986 -7.38 10.20 -24.83
C ALA A 986 -8.67 9.40 -25.09
N LEU A 987 -8.72 8.13 -24.65
CA LEU A 987 -9.89 7.26 -24.84
C LEU A 987 -11.12 7.73 -24.06
N VAL A 988 -10.92 8.32 -22.88
CA VAL A 988 -11.98 8.80 -21.99
C VAL A 988 -12.79 9.95 -22.60
N ARG A 989 -12.19 10.74 -23.51
CA ARG A 989 -12.87 11.83 -24.24
C ARG A 989 -14.00 11.34 -25.15
N ILE A 990 -13.98 10.05 -25.53
CA ILE A 990 -15.04 9.45 -26.32
C ILE A 990 -16.29 9.30 -25.44
N SER A 991 -17.35 10.02 -25.76
CA SER A 991 -18.60 10.05 -24.99
C SER A 991 -19.34 8.72 -25.01
N SER A 992 -19.47 8.10 -26.19
CA SER A 992 -20.16 6.81 -26.34
C SER A 992 -19.29 5.64 -25.84
N ALA A 993 -19.77 4.93 -24.82
CA ALA A 993 -19.11 3.75 -24.29
C ALA A 993 -18.87 2.68 -25.38
N GLY A 994 -19.86 2.44 -26.26
CA GLY A 994 -19.72 1.50 -27.36
C GLY A 994 -18.63 1.90 -28.36
N ARG A 995 -18.54 3.20 -28.71
CA ARG A 995 -17.49 3.72 -29.60
C ARG A 995 -16.10 3.65 -28.95
N ARG A 996 -16.00 3.90 -27.64
CA ARG A 996 -14.75 3.76 -26.87
C ARG A 996 -14.19 2.34 -26.99
N GLN A 997 -15.04 1.32 -26.90
CA GLN A 997 -14.61 -0.06 -27.07
C GLN A 997 -14.16 -0.39 -28.51
N LEU A 998 -14.81 0.19 -29.53
CA LEU A 998 -14.37 0.06 -30.91
C LEU A 998 -12.99 0.69 -31.16
N CYS A 999 -12.66 1.82 -30.52
CA CYS A 999 -11.31 2.39 -30.57
C CYS A 999 -10.25 1.43 -30.00
N VAL A 1000 -10.56 0.75 -28.90
CA VAL A 1000 -9.67 -0.26 -28.30
C VAL A 1000 -9.45 -1.43 -29.26
N GLU A 1001 -10.53 -1.95 -29.87
CA GLU A 1001 -10.45 -3.03 -30.87
C GLU A 1001 -9.60 -2.59 -32.10
N LEU A 1002 -9.81 -1.36 -32.60
CA LEU A 1002 -9.07 -0.79 -33.71
C LEU A 1002 -7.56 -0.70 -33.43
N LEU A 1003 -7.16 -0.19 -32.25
CA LEU A 1003 -5.76 -0.09 -31.85
C LEU A 1003 -5.11 -1.48 -31.74
N CYS A 1004 -5.81 -2.49 -31.21
CA CYS A 1004 -5.31 -3.87 -31.19
C CYS A 1004 -5.06 -4.43 -32.60
N ILE A 1005 -5.97 -4.16 -33.55
CA ILE A 1005 -5.79 -4.57 -34.96
C ILE A 1005 -4.58 -3.87 -35.57
N LEU A 1006 -4.47 -2.56 -35.38
CA LEU A 1006 -3.36 -1.78 -35.91
C LEU A 1006 -2.01 -2.26 -35.36
N ALA A 1007 -1.91 -2.50 -34.05
CA ALA A 1007 -0.71 -3.07 -33.46
C ALA A 1007 -0.36 -4.44 -34.04
N THR A 1008 -1.36 -5.28 -34.34
CA THR A 1008 -1.15 -6.59 -34.96
C THR A 1008 -0.64 -6.46 -36.40
N ILE A 1009 -1.19 -5.53 -37.18
CA ILE A 1009 -0.76 -5.26 -38.56
C ILE A 1009 0.67 -4.73 -38.56
N LEU A 1010 1.00 -3.71 -37.77
CA LEU A 1010 2.34 -3.12 -37.71
C LEU A 1010 3.39 -4.10 -37.16
N ARG A 1011 3.02 -4.98 -36.21
CA ARG A 1011 3.93 -6.01 -35.70
C ARG A 1011 4.27 -7.06 -36.75
N ARG A 1012 3.32 -7.42 -37.62
CA ARG A 1012 3.54 -8.38 -38.71
C ARG A 1012 4.31 -7.78 -39.89
N ASN A 1013 4.31 -6.46 -40.01
CA ASN A 1013 4.93 -5.72 -41.10
C ASN A 1013 5.86 -4.63 -40.51
N PRO A 1014 7.02 -5.01 -39.94
CA PRO A 1014 7.91 -4.11 -39.20
C PRO A 1014 8.48 -2.96 -40.04
N GLU A 1015 8.45 -3.08 -41.36
CA GLU A 1015 8.87 -2.09 -42.36
C GLU A 1015 7.90 -0.90 -42.52
N LEU A 1016 6.66 -1.01 -42.02
CA LEU A 1016 5.65 0.02 -42.22
C LEU A 1016 5.79 1.18 -41.22
N TYR A 1017 5.80 2.40 -41.75
CA TYR A 1017 5.75 3.66 -40.99
C TYR A 1017 4.62 4.56 -41.52
N LEU A 1018 3.86 5.16 -40.62
CA LEU A 1018 2.75 6.04 -40.95
C LEU A 1018 3.22 7.49 -40.94
N GLN A 1019 3.34 8.10 -42.12
CA GLN A 1019 3.85 9.48 -42.28
C GLN A 1019 2.87 10.57 -41.79
N GLN A 1020 1.58 10.26 -41.77
CA GLN A 1020 0.50 11.14 -41.34
C GLN A 1020 0.07 10.80 -39.90
N PRO A 1021 -0.53 11.75 -39.16
CA PRO A 1021 -1.04 11.46 -37.83
C PRO A 1021 -2.16 10.43 -37.93
N LEU A 1022 -2.17 9.48 -36.99
CA LEU A 1022 -3.16 8.42 -36.96
C LEU A 1022 -4.46 8.94 -36.32
N ASP A 1023 -5.40 9.38 -37.15
CA ASP A 1023 -6.75 9.79 -36.72
C ASP A 1023 -7.65 8.56 -36.52
N LEU A 1024 -7.93 8.22 -35.25
CA LEU A 1024 -8.78 7.08 -34.91
C LEU A 1024 -10.24 7.30 -35.26
N ASP A 1025 -10.73 8.54 -35.20
CA ASP A 1025 -12.14 8.84 -35.50
C ASP A 1025 -12.42 8.67 -36.98
N LYS A 1026 -11.53 9.19 -37.83
CA LYS A 1026 -11.63 9.01 -39.28
C LYS A 1026 -11.63 7.53 -39.67
N LEU A 1027 -10.75 6.73 -39.09
CA LEU A 1027 -10.70 5.28 -39.35
C LEU A 1027 -11.97 4.56 -38.92
N LEU A 1028 -12.55 4.94 -37.78
CA LEU A 1028 -13.82 4.37 -37.32
C LEU A 1028 -14.99 4.79 -38.22
N ASP A 1029 -15.03 6.05 -38.64
CA ASP A 1029 -16.09 6.58 -39.50
C ASP A 1029 -16.02 6.00 -40.91
N ASP A 1030 -14.81 5.76 -41.43
CA ASP A 1030 -14.58 5.05 -42.69
C ASP A 1030 -15.04 3.59 -42.61
N ALA A 1031 -14.69 2.88 -41.52
CA ALA A 1031 -15.17 1.53 -41.28
C ALA A 1031 -16.70 1.47 -41.15
N HIS A 1032 -17.28 2.45 -40.46
CA HIS A 1032 -18.73 2.58 -40.27
C HIS A 1032 -19.46 2.85 -41.57
N SER A 1033 -18.95 3.80 -42.37
CA SER A 1033 -19.50 4.16 -43.67
C SER A 1033 -19.42 2.99 -44.65
N THR A 1034 -18.32 2.24 -44.63
CA THR A 1034 -18.16 1.05 -45.47
C THR A 1034 -19.13 -0.05 -45.05
N TYR A 1035 -19.28 -0.31 -43.75
CA TYR A 1035 -20.26 -1.27 -43.24
C TYR A 1035 -21.70 -0.87 -43.57
N ALA A 1036 -22.08 0.39 -43.40
CA ALA A 1036 -23.41 0.89 -43.68
C ALA A 1036 -23.77 0.72 -45.18
N LYS A 1037 -22.82 1.05 -46.07
CA LYS A 1037 -22.96 0.81 -47.52
C LYS A 1037 -23.13 -0.67 -47.85
N ASP A 1038 -22.28 -1.54 -47.31
CA ASP A 1038 -22.27 -2.97 -47.63
C ASP A 1038 -23.45 -3.73 -46.99
N SER A 1039 -24.00 -3.24 -45.87
CA SER A 1039 -25.11 -3.88 -45.14
C SER A 1039 -26.50 -3.28 -45.38
N GLY A 1040 -26.58 -2.17 -46.11
CA GLY A 1040 -27.84 -1.45 -46.38
C GLY A 1040 -28.51 -0.86 -45.13
N LYS A 1041 -27.79 -0.76 -44.01
CA LYS A 1041 -28.28 -0.18 -42.74
C LYS A 1041 -28.04 1.33 -42.70
N PRO A 1042 -28.89 2.11 -42.01
CA PRO A 1042 -28.66 3.54 -41.84
C PRO A 1042 -27.37 3.81 -41.06
N LEU A 1043 -26.69 4.91 -41.38
CA LEU A 1043 -25.59 5.46 -40.60
C LEU A 1043 -26.11 5.92 -39.23
N SER A 1044 -26.08 5.02 -38.25
CA SER A 1044 -26.32 5.32 -36.85
C SER A 1044 -25.14 4.80 -36.03
N ASP A 1045 -24.69 5.54 -35.00
CA ASP A 1045 -23.52 5.20 -34.20
C ASP A 1045 -23.51 3.76 -33.65
N CYS A 1046 -24.68 3.15 -33.50
CA CYS A 1046 -24.85 1.80 -32.99
C CYS A 1046 -24.75 0.69 -34.06
N SER A 1047 -24.74 1.01 -35.35
CA SER A 1047 -24.89 0.01 -36.43
C SER A 1047 -23.69 -0.95 -36.53
N LEU A 1048 -22.47 -0.41 -36.63
CA LEU A 1048 -21.22 -1.19 -36.60
C LEU A 1048 -20.95 -1.76 -35.21
N ALA A 1049 -21.24 -1.00 -34.15
CA ALA A 1049 -21.07 -1.43 -32.77
C ALA A 1049 -21.98 -2.62 -32.38
N GLY A 1050 -23.10 -2.81 -33.08
CA GLY A 1050 -24.00 -3.96 -32.91
C GLY A 1050 -23.68 -5.17 -33.80
N ALA A 1051 -22.76 -5.05 -34.75
CA ALA A 1051 -22.36 -6.18 -35.59
C ALA A 1051 -21.56 -7.23 -34.80
N ALA A 1052 -21.57 -8.48 -35.27
CA ALA A 1052 -20.74 -9.54 -34.72
C ALA A 1052 -19.25 -9.14 -34.72
N ALA A 1053 -18.48 -9.63 -33.74
CA ALA A 1053 -17.08 -9.24 -33.57
C ALA A 1053 -16.25 -9.54 -34.82
N THR A 1054 -16.43 -10.71 -35.45
CA THR A 1054 -15.73 -11.10 -36.70
C THR A 1054 -16.00 -10.14 -37.85
N VAL A 1055 -17.25 -9.70 -38.00
CA VAL A 1055 -17.66 -8.73 -39.04
C VAL A 1055 -17.02 -7.38 -38.74
N THR A 1056 -17.14 -6.90 -37.50
CA THR A 1056 -16.57 -5.61 -37.09
C THR A 1056 -15.06 -5.56 -37.32
N LEU A 1057 -14.33 -6.59 -36.89
CA LEU A 1057 -12.89 -6.72 -37.08
C LEU A 1057 -12.50 -6.65 -38.56
N GLY A 1058 -13.28 -7.26 -39.46
CA GLY A 1058 -13.04 -7.21 -40.89
C GLY A 1058 -13.12 -5.80 -41.46
N TYR A 1059 -14.15 -5.02 -41.10
CA TYR A 1059 -14.30 -3.64 -41.56
C TYR A 1059 -13.26 -2.70 -40.93
N LEU A 1060 -12.93 -2.88 -39.65
CA LEU A 1060 -11.86 -2.13 -39.00
C LEU A 1060 -10.50 -2.41 -39.66
N ALA A 1061 -10.17 -3.68 -39.92
CA ALA A 1061 -8.95 -4.05 -40.63
C ALA A 1061 -8.90 -3.47 -42.04
N ARG A 1062 -10.03 -3.47 -42.77
CA ARG A 1062 -10.12 -2.87 -44.11
C ARG A 1062 -9.86 -1.36 -44.08
N ALA A 1063 -10.43 -0.64 -43.11
CA ALA A 1063 -10.17 0.79 -42.93
C ALA A 1063 -8.69 1.06 -42.62
N VAL A 1064 -8.08 0.27 -41.72
CA VAL A 1064 -6.65 0.37 -41.41
C VAL A 1064 -5.79 0.10 -42.65
N VAL A 1065 -6.02 -1.00 -43.37
CA VAL A 1065 -5.24 -1.37 -44.55
C VAL A 1065 -5.36 -0.29 -45.63
N ASN A 1066 -6.56 0.23 -45.89
CA ASN A 1066 -6.76 1.31 -46.87
C ASN A 1066 -5.98 2.56 -46.48
N SER A 1067 -6.01 2.96 -45.20
CA SER A 1067 -5.27 4.11 -44.70
C SER A 1067 -3.75 3.89 -44.72
N VAL A 1068 -3.28 2.71 -44.32
CA VAL A 1068 -1.85 2.33 -44.32
C VAL A 1068 -1.32 2.29 -45.75
N LEU A 1069 -2.06 1.70 -46.69
CA LEU A 1069 -1.70 1.67 -48.11
C LEU A 1069 -1.69 3.06 -48.74
N GLN A 1070 -2.65 3.93 -48.39
CA GLN A 1070 -2.66 5.32 -48.86
C GLN A 1070 -1.49 6.14 -48.27
N ALA A 1071 -1.12 5.90 -47.02
CA ALA A 1071 0.03 6.55 -46.38
C ALA A 1071 1.39 6.01 -46.87
N ALA A 1072 1.46 4.72 -47.21
CA ALA A 1072 2.65 4.09 -47.80
C ALA A 1072 2.83 4.42 -49.30
N ALA A 1073 1.75 4.76 -50.00
CA ALA A 1073 1.77 5.17 -51.41
C ALA A 1073 2.11 6.65 -51.62
N ALA A 1074 2.32 7.45 -50.57
CA ALA A 1074 2.80 8.82 -50.69
C ALA A 1074 4.32 8.81 -50.99
N PRO A 1075 4.79 9.43 -52.10
CA PRO A 1075 6.19 9.38 -52.48
C PRO A 1075 7.10 10.10 -51.47
N HIS A 1076 8.30 9.55 -51.25
CA HIS A 1076 9.43 10.23 -50.62
C HIS A 1076 9.68 11.59 -51.31
N LEU A 1077 9.18 12.69 -50.73
CA LEU A 1077 9.81 13.99 -50.92
C LEU A 1077 10.98 14.05 -49.94
N ALA A 1078 12.18 13.85 -50.49
CA ALA A 1078 13.43 14.01 -49.79
C ALA A 1078 13.44 15.34 -49.04
N ALA A 1079 13.59 15.30 -47.72
CA ALA A 1079 14.08 16.44 -46.97
C ALA A 1079 15.49 16.74 -47.52
N ALA A 1080 15.61 17.89 -48.18
CA ALA A 1080 16.86 18.37 -48.73
C ALA A 1080 17.95 18.40 -47.66
N ALA A 1081 19.09 17.77 -47.98
CA ALA A 1081 20.33 18.06 -47.29
C ALA A 1081 20.68 19.54 -47.48
N PRO A 1082 21.11 20.26 -46.44
CA PRO A 1082 21.78 21.53 -46.65
C PRO A 1082 23.15 21.23 -47.25
N THR A 1083 23.32 21.50 -48.54
CA THR A 1083 24.64 21.58 -49.17
C THR A 1083 25.28 22.91 -48.75
N ASP A 1084 26.01 22.91 -47.64
CA ASP A 1084 26.92 24.00 -47.30
C ASP A 1084 28.34 23.64 -47.73
N HIS A 1085 28.75 24.17 -48.88
CA HIS A 1085 30.12 24.50 -49.18
C HIS A 1085 30.12 25.81 -49.98
N GLU A 1086 30.47 26.93 -49.33
CA GLU A 1086 31.67 27.70 -49.66
C GLU A 1086 31.88 28.92 -48.74
N SER A 1087 33.16 29.11 -48.39
CA SER A 1087 33.83 30.39 -48.09
C SER A 1087 33.41 31.25 -46.88
N CYS A 1088 34.24 31.13 -45.83
CA CYS A 1088 35.00 32.22 -45.21
C CYS A 1088 34.85 33.61 -45.86
N LEU A 1089 34.47 34.65 -45.09
CA LEU A 1089 34.99 36.03 -45.13
C LEU A 1089 34.29 36.91 -44.05
N ILE A 1090 35.09 37.35 -43.07
CA ILE A 1090 35.12 38.69 -42.42
C ILE A 1090 33.83 39.24 -41.80
N ALA A 1091 33.77 39.24 -40.46
CA ALA A 1091 33.81 40.43 -39.57
C ALA A 1091 33.43 40.02 -38.14
#